data_AF-A0AA35X1R3-F1
#
_entry.id   AF-A0AA35X1R3-F1
#
_cell.length_a   1.000
_cell.length_b   1.000
_cell.length_c   1.000
_cell.angle_alpha   90.00
_cell.angle_beta   90.00
_cell.angle_gamma   90.00
#
_symmetry.space_group_name_H-M   'P 1'
#
loop_
_entity.id
_entity.type
_entity.pdbx_description
1 polymer ?
#
loop_
_entity_poly.entity_id
_entity_poly.type
_entity_poly.pdbx_seq_one_letter_code
_entity_poly.pdbx_strand_id
1 'polypeptide(L)'
;MMLLDDGANPWSLASSDLFYDAYSPKGLSRQALCPCAGSPETLTVSLRRPVSTTTTGRGVMSISGLSYGVVRVEEQGSITSLTLQDVGLVMPGARVVVVKVSGLPILCKTDEIGEICVQSTASGSAYWGLQGKSTHTFRVQPLNAKEVAVTTGVYVRSGLLGFVGNGGLVFICGTLDGLIQVSGRKHNTEDIIATVMAVEPHSFVYRGRITVFSINVLRDERVVVVAEQRPTCTDEEAFSWMNNVVPAVESIHGLNLYGIVLVHHNRLPRGSNGVVHVQETKSRFIDGTLHPVNLLMCPHQCITNLPLPKPHTTVKGAAQLMGDMVTGRVAETKGQSLSIPFDEQDGAGKFNYIIDVLAWRAQSCPENVLFSMVDSKGHTTRSINCITLHKRAERIAAFIVEKLNRGKAKIRGEHVAVIMPCGIDLVATFFGCLYAGFVPVTIRPPQSNNLPACLPTIKLTLEISNVLGVLTTHNIARILKSKEAAPLLDSKSVPPLIELDDVPKKKLESLYRVPSPEMIAYIDFNVSTTGVLSGVKVSHTGVMGMCRAHQHVSELYPSRELALCLDPYSGFGLVLFILSSIYSGHHSYLLNIYDLELNASLWLSVISTHKIRDTYCSYTAIEACCKELGSATDMLKSRGVDLSCVRSCVVVGEERPRLSLLSSFSALFSPLGLGSHTISTSFGCRVNPIICLQVSPLHYSVVF
;
A
#
# COMPACT_ATOMS: atom_id res chain seq x y z
N MET A 1 19.86 -9.67 -3.09
CA MET A 1 19.09 -8.67 -3.86
C MET A 1 18.18 -7.94 -2.88
N MET A 2 18.35 -6.63 -2.75
CA MET A 2 17.61 -5.74 -1.86
C MET A 2 16.80 -4.82 -2.76
N LEU A 3 15.48 -5.02 -2.79
CA LEU A 3 14.59 -4.14 -3.53
C LEU A 3 14.52 -2.80 -2.80
N LEU A 4 14.77 -1.73 -3.55
CA LEU A 4 14.58 -0.38 -3.08
C LEU A 4 13.30 0.13 -3.75
N ASP A 5 12.34 0.56 -2.95
CA ASP A 5 11.07 1.12 -3.41
C ASP A 5 10.82 2.40 -2.60
N ASP A 6 10.53 3.52 -3.27
CA ASP A 6 10.07 4.74 -2.63
C ASP A 6 8.58 5.02 -2.87
N GLY A 7 7.88 4.05 -3.45
CA GLY A 7 6.55 4.19 -4.00
C GLY A 7 6.61 4.77 -5.40
N ALA A 8 6.44 6.09 -5.50
CA ALA A 8 6.00 6.72 -6.73
C ALA A 8 6.88 7.94 -7.11
N ASN A 9 8.04 8.08 -6.46
CA ASN A 9 8.94 9.23 -6.58
C ASN A 9 10.21 8.85 -7.36
N PRO A 10 10.99 9.83 -7.84
CA PRO A 10 12.38 9.60 -8.17
C PRO A 10 13.20 9.61 -6.88
N TRP A 11 13.74 8.45 -6.54
CA TRP A 11 14.95 8.23 -5.75
C TRP A 11 15.52 9.47 -5.06
N SER A 12 15.51 9.51 -3.72
CA SER A 12 16.62 10.19 -3.04
C SER A 12 17.86 9.35 -3.30
N LEU A 13 18.53 9.60 -4.44
CA LEU A 13 19.80 8.98 -4.78
C LEU A 13 20.82 9.26 -3.68
N ALA A 14 20.74 10.44 -3.06
CA ALA A 14 21.48 10.77 -1.86
C ALA A 14 21.21 9.79 -0.72
N SER A 15 19.95 9.45 -0.42
CA SER A 15 19.64 8.45 0.63
C SER A 15 20.13 7.05 0.27
N SER A 16 20.06 6.67 -1.01
CA SER A 16 20.54 5.36 -1.48
C SER A 16 22.07 5.28 -1.45
N ASP A 17 22.75 6.36 -1.84
CA ASP A 17 24.21 6.47 -1.82
C ASP A 17 24.70 6.55 -0.36
N LEU A 18 24.05 7.33 0.53
CA LEU A 18 24.34 7.35 1.97
C LEU A 18 24.15 5.98 2.63
N PHE A 19 23.08 5.26 2.27
CA PHE A 19 22.87 3.90 2.74
C PHE A 19 23.98 2.97 2.24
N TYR A 20 24.31 3.04 0.95
CA TYR A 20 25.41 2.27 0.40
C TYR A 20 26.73 2.58 1.12
N ASP A 21 27.08 3.85 1.29
CA ASP A 21 28.34 4.27 1.92
C ASP A 21 28.43 3.81 3.38
N ALA A 22 27.32 3.82 4.12
CA ALA A 22 27.27 3.35 5.50
C ALA A 22 27.53 1.84 5.62
N TYR A 23 27.10 1.04 4.64
CA TYR A 23 27.12 -0.43 4.71
C TYR A 23 28.11 -1.10 3.74
N SER A 24 28.69 -0.37 2.81
CA SER A 24 29.72 -0.86 1.89
C SER A 24 30.95 -1.40 2.63
N PRO A 25 31.46 -0.75 3.70
CA PRO A 25 32.55 -1.30 4.52
C PRO A 25 32.18 -2.60 5.25
N LYS A 26 30.88 -2.93 5.34
CA LYS A 26 30.35 -4.16 5.95
C LYS A 26 30.05 -5.25 4.93
N GLY A 27 30.46 -5.07 3.67
CA GLY A 27 30.30 -6.06 2.60
C GLY A 27 29.05 -5.89 1.74
N LEU A 28 28.29 -4.79 1.90
CA LEU A 28 27.17 -4.51 1.00
C LEU A 28 27.69 -4.19 -0.41
N SER A 29 27.38 -5.04 -1.38
CA SER A 29 27.67 -4.79 -2.79
C SER A 29 26.66 -3.81 -3.39
N ARG A 30 27.13 -2.87 -4.22
CA ARG A 30 26.25 -1.91 -4.92
C ARG A 30 25.27 -2.61 -5.88
N GLN A 31 25.66 -3.79 -6.37
CA GLN A 31 24.81 -4.64 -7.21
C GLN A 31 23.70 -5.33 -6.42
N ALA A 32 23.76 -5.35 -5.08
CA ALA A 32 22.67 -5.87 -4.28
C ALA A 32 21.46 -4.93 -4.27
N LEU A 33 21.63 -3.62 -4.55
CA LEU A 33 20.55 -2.63 -4.53
C LEU A 33 19.75 -2.66 -5.84
N CYS A 34 18.43 -2.83 -5.76
CA CYS A 34 17.56 -3.05 -6.90
C CYS A 34 16.35 -2.11 -6.88
N PRO A 35 16.50 -0.94 -7.53
CA PRO A 35 15.40 -0.05 -7.86
C PRO A 35 14.18 -0.73 -8.46
N CYS A 36 12.99 -0.38 -7.99
CA CYS A 36 11.73 -0.74 -8.63
C CYS A 36 10.76 0.44 -8.75
N ALA A 37 9.77 0.29 -9.62
CA ALA A 37 8.62 1.19 -9.70
C ALA A 37 7.32 0.39 -9.72
N GLY A 38 6.30 0.90 -9.03
CA GLY A 38 4.97 0.30 -8.99
C GLY A 38 3.86 1.30 -8.68
N SER A 39 2.62 0.91 -8.95
CA SER A 39 1.45 1.70 -8.54
C SER A 39 0.28 0.85 -8.05
N PRO A 40 -0.67 1.43 -7.29
CA PRO A 40 -1.86 0.73 -6.82
C PRO A 40 -2.70 0.09 -7.95
N GLU A 41 -2.75 0.74 -9.11
CA GLU A 41 -3.54 0.31 -10.26
C GLU A 41 -2.80 -0.73 -11.12
N THR A 42 -1.48 -0.58 -11.26
CA THR A 42 -0.67 -1.34 -12.24
C THR A 42 0.20 -2.44 -11.65
N LEU A 43 0.35 -2.47 -10.33
CA LEU A 43 1.30 -3.30 -9.57
C LEU A 43 2.75 -2.94 -9.89
N THR A 44 3.65 -3.93 -10.02
CA THR A 44 5.07 -3.69 -10.38
C THR A 44 5.18 -3.36 -11.87
N VAL A 45 5.64 -2.16 -12.17
CA VAL A 45 5.87 -1.67 -13.53
C VAL A 45 7.22 -2.16 -14.06
N SER A 46 8.27 -2.03 -13.24
CA SER A 46 9.66 -2.29 -13.63
C SER A 46 10.51 -2.70 -12.43
N LEU A 47 11.46 -3.59 -12.68
CA LEU A 47 12.47 -4.03 -11.69
C LEU A 47 13.87 -3.90 -12.30
N ARG A 48 14.78 -3.28 -11.56
CA ARG A 48 16.21 -3.31 -11.90
C ARG A 48 16.84 -4.59 -11.38
N ARG A 49 17.29 -5.44 -12.29
CA ARG A 49 18.14 -6.60 -11.97
C ARG A 49 19.62 -6.23 -12.02
N PRO A 50 20.46 -6.78 -11.14
CA PRO A 50 21.90 -6.68 -11.29
C PRO A 50 22.32 -7.66 -12.40
N VAL A 51 22.59 -7.15 -13.59
CA VAL A 51 23.18 -7.94 -14.67
C VAL A 51 24.58 -7.39 -14.95
N SER A 52 25.55 -8.28 -15.16
CA SER A 52 26.98 -7.98 -15.23
C SER A 52 27.41 -7.17 -16.46
N THR A 53 26.52 -6.84 -17.40
CA THR A 53 26.92 -6.28 -18.72
C THR A 53 26.01 -5.20 -19.32
N THR A 54 25.02 -4.64 -18.60
CA THR A 54 24.17 -3.55 -19.16
C THR A 54 24.28 -2.23 -18.40
N THR A 55 24.48 -1.16 -19.17
CA THR A 55 24.62 0.25 -18.79
C THR A 55 23.61 0.71 -17.75
N THR A 56 24.10 1.14 -16.59
CA THR A 56 23.32 1.89 -15.61
C THR A 56 22.94 3.26 -16.19
N GLY A 57 21.65 3.57 -16.28
CA GLY A 57 21.19 4.87 -16.78
C GLY A 57 20.98 5.85 -15.64
N ARG A 58 22.04 6.48 -15.12
CA ARG A 58 21.87 7.76 -14.40
C ARG A 58 21.72 8.84 -15.46
N GLY A 59 20.59 9.56 -15.41
CA GLY A 59 20.31 10.69 -16.28
C GLY A 59 20.29 11.97 -15.46
N VAL A 60 21.09 12.96 -15.84
CA VAL A 60 21.00 14.31 -15.27
C VAL A 60 20.05 15.11 -16.15
N MET A 61 18.91 15.53 -15.60
CA MET A 61 17.81 16.14 -16.33
C MET A 61 17.60 17.58 -15.90
N SER A 62 17.12 18.42 -16.81
CA SER A 62 16.79 19.81 -16.51
C SER A 62 15.45 19.92 -15.80
N ILE A 63 15.40 20.47 -14.58
CA ILE A 63 14.15 20.77 -13.85
C ILE A 63 13.25 21.69 -14.68
N SER A 64 13.85 22.66 -15.39
CA SER A 64 13.14 23.51 -16.33
C SER A 64 12.51 22.70 -17.47
N GLY A 65 13.28 21.79 -18.09
CA GLY A 65 12.77 20.87 -19.11
C GLY A 65 11.61 20.00 -18.61
N LEU A 66 11.78 19.36 -17.45
CA LEU A 66 10.75 18.54 -16.81
C LEU A 66 9.47 19.35 -16.58
N SER A 67 9.61 20.65 -16.24
CA SER A 67 8.46 21.53 -16.01
C SER A 67 7.61 21.83 -17.24
N TYR A 68 8.20 21.71 -18.43
CA TYR A 68 7.49 21.76 -19.72
C TYR A 68 7.05 20.37 -20.21
N GLY A 69 7.28 19.32 -19.41
CA GLY A 69 6.96 17.94 -19.76
C GLY A 69 7.91 17.34 -20.79
N VAL A 70 9.15 17.82 -20.89
CA VAL A 70 10.14 17.31 -21.84
C VAL A 70 11.43 16.88 -21.13
N VAL A 71 12.04 15.83 -21.65
CA VAL A 71 13.28 15.27 -21.14
C VAL A 71 14.45 15.99 -21.81
N ARG A 72 15.19 16.77 -21.03
CA ARG A 72 16.39 17.48 -21.49
C ARG A 72 17.55 17.12 -20.58
N VAL A 73 18.64 16.63 -21.16
CA VAL A 73 19.85 16.31 -20.41
C VAL A 73 20.56 17.62 -20.03
N GLU A 74 21.03 17.71 -18.79
CA GLU A 74 21.77 18.86 -18.27
C GLU A 74 23.13 18.41 -17.71
N GLU A 75 24.08 19.33 -17.58
CA GLU A 75 25.40 19.02 -17.02
C GLU A 75 25.33 18.72 -15.52
N GLN A 76 26.12 17.74 -15.08
CA GLN A 76 26.17 17.33 -13.68
C GLN A 76 26.74 18.46 -12.81
N GLY A 77 26.00 18.86 -11.78
CA GLY A 77 26.40 19.94 -10.86
C GLY A 77 25.69 21.28 -11.09
N SER A 78 24.87 21.40 -12.13
CA SER A 78 23.95 22.55 -12.27
C SER A 78 22.90 22.55 -11.15
N ILE A 79 22.61 23.72 -10.59
CA ILE A 79 21.60 23.90 -9.52
C ILE A 79 20.18 23.57 -10.01
N THR A 80 19.94 23.67 -11.32
CA THR A 80 18.67 23.34 -11.97
C THR A 80 18.64 21.91 -12.52
N SER A 81 19.65 21.10 -12.19
CA SER A 81 19.69 19.70 -12.61
C SER A 81 19.07 18.77 -11.56
N LEU A 82 18.25 17.84 -12.04
CA LEU A 82 17.71 16.73 -11.28
C LEU A 82 18.36 15.43 -11.76
N THR A 83 19.03 14.73 -10.86
CA THR A 83 19.58 13.41 -11.19
C THR A 83 18.49 12.35 -11.02
N LEU A 84 18.12 11.71 -12.13
CA LEU A 84 17.19 10.59 -12.17
C LEU A 84 17.94 9.27 -12.38
N GLN A 85 17.43 8.21 -11.76
CA GLN A 85 17.93 6.85 -11.96
C GLN A 85 16.83 6.01 -12.60
N ASP A 86 17.22 5.21 -13.59
CA ASP A 86 16.34 4.20 -14.15
C ASP A 86 15.86 3.20 -13.10
N VAL A 87 14.61 2.75 -13.25
CA VAL A 87 14.00 1.69 -12.44
C VAL A 87 14.10 0.31 -13.12
N GLY A 88 14.99 0.19 -14.12
CA GLY A 88 15.22 -1.04 -14.86
C GLY A 88 14.28 -1.25 -16.06
N LEU A 89 14.09 -2.52 -16.40
CA LEU A 89 13.29 -2.96 -17.53
C LEU A 89 11.89 -3.37 -17.10
N VAL A 90 10.94 -3.23 -18.03
CA VAL A 90 9.54 -3.68 -17.87
C VAL A 90 9.47 -5.16 -17.50
N MET A 91 8.54 -5.49 -16.62
CA MET A 91 8.34 -6.85 -16.11
C MET A 91 8.07 -7.88 -17.22
N PRO A 92 8.55 -9.14 -17.07
CA PRO A 92 8.16 -10.28 -17.90
C PRO A 92 6.63 -10.41 -18.00
N GLY A 93 6.11 -10.54 -19.23
CA GLY A 93 4.67 -10.62 -19.47
C GLY A 93 3.90 -9.28 -19.42
N ALA A 94 4.55 -8.17 -19.10
CA ALA A 94 3.96 -6.83 -19.13
C ALA A 94 4.41 -6.02 -20.35
N ARG A 95 3.60 -5.01 -20.71
CA ARG A 95 3.96 -3.95 -21.66
C ARG A 95 3.73 -2.60 -21.03
N VAL A 96 4.60 -1.65 -21.34
CA VAL A 96 4.48 -0.27 -20.87
C VAL A 96 4.42 0.67 -22.06
N VAL A 97 3.58 1.68 -21.94
CA VAL A 97 3.54 2.85 -22.83
C VAL A 97 3.50 4.12 -22.00
N VAL A 98 3.88 5.24 -22.60
CA VAL A 98 3.80 6.56 -21.97
C VAL A 98 2.78 7.37 -22.73
N VAL A 99 1.74 7.85 -22.04
CA VAL A 99 0.66 8.64 -22.65
C VAL A 99 0.58 10.04 -22.06
N LYS A 100 0.03 10.98 -22.83
CA LYS A 100 -0.22 12.34 -22.32
C LYS A 100 -1.10 12.29 -21.06
N VAL A 101 -0.71 13.11 -20.09
CA VAL A 101 -1.36 13.22 -18.77
C VAL A 101 -2.78 13.78 -18.88
N SER A 102 -3.03 14.63 -19.87
CA SER A 102 -4.30 15.34 -20.03
C SER A 102 -4.86 15.12 -21.44
N GLY A 103 -6.19 15.00 -21.53
CA GLY A 103 -6.90 14.76 -22.79
C GLY A 103 -6.91 13.28 -23.20
N LEU A 104 -6.97 13.03 -24.50
CA LEU A 104 -6.93 11.68 -25.06
C LEU A 104 -5.60 10.97 -24.72
N PRO A 105 -5.58 9.64 -24.54
CA PRO A 105 -4.39 8.85 -24.20
C PRO A 105 -3.44 8.69 -25.41
N ILE A 106 -2.96 9.81 -25.93
CA ILE A 106 -2.03 9.86 -27.06
C ILE A 106 -0.63 9.52 -26.54
N LEU A 107 0.08 8.65 -27.25
CA LEU A 107 1.46 8.30 -26.94
C LEU A 107 2.36 9.54 -26.93
N CYS A 108 3.17 9.64 -25.87
CA CYS A 108 4.25 10.61 -25.77
C CYS A 108 5.38 10.24 -26.74
N LYS A 109 6.12 11.25 -27.18
CA LYS A 109 7.42 11.04 -27.83
C LYS A 109 8.44 10.54 -26.80
N THR A 110 9.57 10.00 -27.27
CA THR A 110 10.64 9.48 -26.41
C THR A 110 11.27 10.54 -25.51
N ASP A 111 11.20 11.81 -25.89
CA ASP A 111 11.68 12.97 -25.14
C ASP A 111 10.55 13.72 -24.39
N GLU A 112 9.35 13.14 -24.30
CA GLU A 112 8.21 13.71 -23.58
C GLU A 112 7.91 12.90 -22.31
N ILE A 113 7.53 13.62 -21.26
CA ILE A 113 7.07 13.03 -20.00
C ILE A 113 5.57 12.85 -20.09
N GLY A 114 5.11 11.66 -19.74
CA GLY A 114 3.70 11.35 -19.65
C GLY A 114 3.41 10.44 -18.49
N GLU A 115 2.16 10.00 -18.43
CA GLU A 115 1.76 8.98 -17.49
C GLU A 115 2.15 7.60 -18.02
N ILE A 116 2.79 6.81 -17.17
CA ILE A 116 3.13 5.43 -17.46
C ILE A 116 1.85 4.59 -17.41
N CYS A 117 1.56 3.87 -18.49
CA CYS A 117 0.43 2.94 -18.55
C CYS A 117 0.94 1.53 -18.78
N VAL A 118 0.36 0.56 -18.07
CA VAL A 118 0.82 -0.82 -18.07
C VAL A 118 -0.29 -1.75 -18.54
N GLN A 119 0.05 -2.68 -19.42
CA GLN A 119 -0.75 -3.84 -19.73
C GLN A 119 -0.10 -5.06 -19.06
N SER A 120 -0.78 -5.67 -18.11
CA SER A 120 -0.33 -6.88 -17.41
C SER A 120 -1.53 -7.68 -16.92
N THR A 121 -1.39 -9.01 -16.81
CA THR A 121 -2.40 -9.88 -16.17
C THR A 121 -2.48 -9.67 -14.66
N ALA A 122 -1.50 -8.97 -14.09
CA ALA A 122 -1.44 -8.69 -12.66
C ALA A 122 -2.10 -7.36 -12.26
N SER A 123 -2.38 -6.46 -13.20
CA SER A 123 -2.96 -5.14 -12.87
C SER A 123 -4.40 -5.20 -12.35
N GLY A 124 -4.83 -4.18 -11.60
CA GLY A 124 -6.21 -4.06 -11.10
C GLY A 124 -7.24 -3.91 -12.23
N SER A 125 -8.54 -3.99 -11.91
CA SER A 125 -9.62 -4.03 -12.92
C SER A 125 -10.66 -2.91 -12.85
N ALA A 126 -10.94 -2.35 -11.67
CA ALA A 126 -11.86 -1.22 -11.46
C ALA A 126 -11.82 -0.69 -10.02
N TYR A 127 -12.16 0.58 -9.82
CA TYR A 127 -12.60 1.12 -8.54
C TYR A 127 -14.08 0.76 -8.26
N TRP A 128 -14.42 0.46 -7.01
CA TRP A 128 -15.81 0.23 -6.59
C TRP A 128 -16.61 1.54 -6.58
N GLY A 129 -17.86 1.49 -7.05
CA GLY A 129 -18.78 2.64 -7.04
C GLY A 129 -18.39 3.82 -7.96
N LEU A 130 -17.22 3.79 -8.60
CA LEU A 130 -16.66 4.92 -9.36
C LEU A 130 -16.47 4.56 -10.84
N GLN A 131 -17.54 4.16 -11.53
CA GLN A 131 -17.47 3.63 -12.91
C GLN A 131 -16.80 4.60 -13.91
N GLY A 132 -16.99 5.91 -13.74
CA GLY A 132 -16.29 6.93 -14.55
C GLY A 132 -14.77 6.88 -14.35
N LYS A 133 -14.32 6.90 -13.10
CA LYS A 133 -12.88 6.82 -12.75
C LYS A 133 -12.29 5.46 -13.17
N SER A 134 -13.04 4.38 -13.01
CA SER A 134 -12.63 3.02 -13.40
C SER A 134 -12.40 2.90 -14.90
N THR A 135 -13.29 3.48 -15.71
CA THR A 135 -13.15 3.46 -17.18
C THR A 135 -11.93 4.27 -17.60
N HIS A 136 -11.73 5.44 -17.02
CA HIS A 136 -10.59 6.30 -17.31
C HIS A 136 -9.24 5.64 -16.96
N THR A 137 -9.21 4.84 -15.90
CA THR A 137 -7.96 4.34 -15.30
C THR A 137 -7.61 2.93 -15.79
N PHE A 138 -8.58 2.02 -15.83
CA PHE A 138 -8.34 0.59 -16.13
C PHE A 138 -8.68 0.19 -17.57
N ARG A 139 -9.22 1.12 -18.37
CA ARG A 139 -9.64 0.85 -19.75
C ARG A 139 -8.99 1.79 -20.75
N VAL A 140 -7.68 1.96 -20.65
CA VAL A 140 -6.92 2.86 -21.53
C VAL A 140 -6.55 2.16 -22.82
N GLN A 141 -6.89 2.80 -23.94
CA GLN A 141 -6.45 2.39 -25.27
C GLN A 141 -5.49 3.45 -25.81
N PRO A 142 -4.18 3.18 -25.86
CA PRO A 142 -3.19 4.15 -26.34
C PRO A 142 -3.41 4.50 -27.81
N LEU A 143 -3.35 5.79 -28.12
CA LEU A 143 -3.54 6.34 -29.46
C LEU A 143 -2.23 6.91 -30.02
N ASN A 144 -2.05 6.85 -31.33
CA ASN A 144 -0.97 7.59 -31.98
C ASN A 144 -1.34 9.07 -32.17
N ALA A 145 -0.43 9.87 -32.74
CA ALA A 145 -0.67 11.29 -33.01
C ALA A 145 -1.82 11.57 -34.01
N LYS A 146 -2.32 10.55 -34.73
CA LYS A 146 -3.48 10.63 -35.62
C LYS A 146 -4.76 10.08 -34.96
N GLU A 147 -4.74 9.91 -33.64
CA GLU A 147 -5.86 9.40 -32.82
C GLU A 147 -6.29 7.97 -33.18
N VAL A 148 -5.41 7.18 -33.81
CA VAL A 148 -5.65 5.78 -34.12
C VAL A 148 -5.04 4.90 -33.04
N ALA A 149 -5.79 3.91 -32.57
CA ALA A 149 -5.34 2.95 -31.58
C ALA A 149 -4.06 2.23 -32.04
N VAL A 150 -3.04 2.23 -31.19
CA VAL A 150 -1.74 1.62 -31.48
C VAL A 150 -1.72 0.14 -31.14
N THR A 151 -2.55 -0.27 -30.18
CA THR A 151 -2.64 -1.63 -29.69
C THR A 151 -4.09 -2.07 -29.54
N THR A 152 -4.33 -3.37 -29.68
CA THR A 152 -5.62 -4.01 -29.36
C THR A 152 -5.77 -4.31 -27.86
N GLY A 153 -4.66 -4.28 -27.10
CA GLY A 153 -4.63 -4.48 -25.66
C GLY A 153 -5.15 -3.28 -24.87
N VAL A 154 -5.76 -3.57 -23.72
CA VAL A 154 -6.22 -2.57 -22.75
C VAL A 154 -5.12 -2.35 -21.72
N TYR A 155 -4.81 -1.07 -21.46
CA TYR A 155 -3.80 -0.63 -20.51
C TYR A 155 -4.45 -0.02 -19.27
N VAL A 156 -3.69 -0.03 -18.19
CA VAL A 156 -4.05 0.56 -16.91
C VAL A 156 -3.11 1.73 -16.64
N ARG A 157 -3.67 2.89 -16.31
CA ARG A 157 -2.94 4.09 -15.87
C ARG A 157 -2.31 3.84 -14.51
N SER A 158 -1.01 4.07 -14.40
CA SER A 158 -0.29 3.85 -13.14
C SER A 158 -0.36 5.03 -12.17
N GLY A 159 -0.72 6.23 -12.61
CA GLY A 159 -0.52 7.44 -11.81
C GLY A 159 0.96 7.83 -11.63
N LEU A 160 1.91 7.09 -12.21
CA LEU A 160 3.33 7.46 -12.26
C LEU A 160 3.62 8.29 -13.50
N LEU A 161 4.39 9.36 -13.33
CA LEU A 161 4.91 10.20 -14.40
C LEU A 161 6.32 9.75 -14.75
N GLY A 162 6.60 9.63 -16.04
CA GLY A 162 7.90 9.13 -16.49
C GLY A 162 8.06 9.11 -18.00
N PHE A 163 9.17 8.52 -18.42
CA PHE A 163 9.52 8.30 -19.81
C PHE A 163 10.29 6.98 -19.97
N VAL A 164 10.40 6.49 -21.21
CA VAL A 164 11.19 5.30 -21.55
C VAL A 164 12.47 5.78 -22.22
N GLY A 165 13.61 5.53 -21.57
CA GLY A 165 14.93 5.86 -22.07
C GLY A 165 15.52 4.80 -23.00
N ASN A 166 16.77 5.02 -23.40
CA ASN A 166 17.50 4.11 -24.28
C ASN A 166 17.59 2.69 -23.68
N GLY A 167 17.49 1.67 -24.54
CA GLY A 167 17.52 0.28 -24.10
C GLY A 167 16.22 -0.23 -23.44
N GLY A 168 15.15 0.56 -23.46
CA GLY A 168 13.86 0.19 -22.85
C GLY A 168 13.81 0.37 -21.33
N LEU A 169 14.75 1.14 -20.79
CA LEU A 169 14.82 1.48 -19.37
C LEU A 169 13.71 2.48 -19.02
N VAL A 170 12.98 2.22 -17.94
CA VAL A 170 11.92 3.10 -17.47
C VAL A 170 12.52 4.11 -16.49
N PHE A 171 12.17 5.39 -16.64
CA PHE A 171 12.49 6.46 -15.72
C PHE A 171 11.20 7.00 -15.11
N ILE A 172 11.16 7.10 -13.79
CA ILE A 172 10.06 7.72 -13.05
C ILE A 172 10.52 9.11 -12.61
N CYS A 173 9.69 10.11 -12.86
CA CYS A 173 9.95 11.52 -12.55
C CYS A 173 9.02 12.05 -11.44
N GLY A 174 8.00 11.28 -11.04
CA GLY A 174 7.04 11.71 -10.02
C GLY A 174 5.69 11.01 -10.12
N THR A 175 4.71 11.57 -9.41
CA THR A 175 3.32 11.08 -9.40
C THR A 175 2.35 12.11 -9.95
N LEU A 176 1.19 11.62 -10.39
CA LEU A 176 0.08 12.48 -10.76
C LEU A 176 -0.46 13.27 -9.56
N ASP A 177 -0.52 12.64 -8.37
CA ASP A 177 -1.04 13.28 -7.14
C ASP A 177 -0.08 14.36 -6.59
N GLY A 178 1.22 14.24 -6.86
CA GLY A 178 2.24 15.23 -6.53
C GLY A 178 2.49 16.28 -7.62
N LEU A 179 1.74 16.25 -8.73
CA LEU A 179 1.89 17.19 -9.82
C LEU A 179 1.02 18.43 -9.59
N ILE A 180 1.63 19.60 -9.46
CA ILE A 180 0.94 20.90 -9.45
C ILE A 180 1.19 21.65 -10.76
N GLN A 181 0.25 22.50 -11.17
CA GLN A 181 0.36 23.26 -12.42
C GLN A 181 0.26 24.76 -12.15
N VAL A 182 1.40 25.44 -12.22
CA VAL A 182 1.50 26.89 -11.93
C VAL A 182 1.94 27.61 -13.19
N SER A 183 1.17 28.61 -13.62
CA SER A 183 1.49 29.44 -14.79
C SER A 183 1.79 28.63 -16.06
N GLY A 184 1.06 27.53 -16.26
CA GLY A 184 1.19 26.65 -17.42
C GLY A 184 2.38 25.68 -17.37
N ARG A 185 3.18 25.70 -16.29
CA ARG A 185 4.28 24.78 -16.04
C ARG A 185 3.89 23.74 -15.00
N LYS A 186 4.41 22.54 -15.14
CA LYS A 186 4.15 21.40 -14.25
C LYS A 186 5.28 21.26 -13.26
N HIS A 187 4.98 21.12 -11.98
CA HIS A 187 6.02 20.97 -10.96
C HIS A 187 5.67 19.81 -10.05
N ASN A 188 6.66 18.99 -9.72
CA ASN A 188 6.50 17.94 -8.74
C ASN A 188 6.72 18.56 -7.35
N THR A 189 5.75 18.37 -6.45
CA THR A 189 5.82 18.88 -5.08
C THR A 189 7.01 18.31 -4.32
N GLU A 190 7.43 17.09 -4.63
CA GLU A 190 8.58 16.42 -3.99
C GLU A 190 9.91 17.07 -4.36
N ASP A 191 10.08 17.54 -5.60
CA ASP A 191 11.27 18.28 -6.02
C ASP A 191 11.38 19.63 -5.29
N ILE A 192 10.23 20.26 -5.04
CA ILE A 192 10.14 21.49 -4.24
C ILE A 192 10.48 21.19 -2.77
N ILE A 193 9.95 20.10 -2.19
CA ILE A 193 10.29 19.67 -0.83
C ILE A 193 11.79 19.39 -0.71
N ALA A 194 12.40 18.72 -1.69
CA ALA A 194 13.85 18.46 -1.70
C ALA A 194 14.65 19.76 -1.69
N THR A 195 14.21 20.77 -2.42
CA THR A 195 14.84 22.09 -2.45
C THR A 195 14.69 22.82 -1.11
N VAL A 196 13.48 22.83 -0.54
CA VAL A 196 13.20 23.40 0.79
C VAL A 196 14.05 22.74 1.88
N MET A 197 14.26 21.43 1.78
CA MET A 197 15.10 20.64 2.69
C MET A 197 16.60 20.90 2.52
N ALA A 198 17.04 21.28 1.32
CA ALA A 198 18.45 21.58 1.03
C ALA A 198 18.92 22.90 1.67
N VAL A 199 18.00 23.79 2.07
CA VAL A 199 18.28 25.02 2.84
C VAL A 199 18.52 24.72 4.34
N GLU A 200 18.93 23.49 4.64
CA GLU A 200 19.35 22.99 5.95
C GLU A 200 18.46 23.36 7.16
N PRO A 201 17.14 23.09 7.17
CA PRO A 201 16.29 23.40 8.33
C PRO A 201 16.51 22.45 9.54
N HIS A 202 17.58 21.67 9.55
CA HIS A 202 17.72 20.46 10.36
C HIS A 202 17.76 20.69 11.87
N SER A 203 18.18 21.89 12.30
CA SER A 203 18.20 22.28 13.70
C SER A 203 16.79 22.52 14.26
N PHE A 204 15.83 22.96 13.44
CA PHE A 204 14.55 23.48 13.95
C PHE A 204 13.28 23.02 13.21
N VAL A 205 13.35 22.33 12.06
CA VAL A 205 12.20 21.66 11.42
C VAL A 205 12.35 20.14 11.55
N TYR A 206 11.24 19.43 11.66
CA TYR A 206 11.26 17.96 11.60
C TYR A 206 11.42 17.47 10.16
N ARG A 207 12.46 16.68 9.89
CA ARG A 207 12.62 15.98 8.59
C ARG A 207 11.36 15.16 8.29
N GLY A 208 10.83 15.29 7.07
CA GLY A 208 9.62 14.58 6.64
C GLY A 208 8.30 15.14 7.20
N ARG A 209 8.33 16.29 7.89
CA ARG A 209 7.12 17.05 8.29
C ARG A 209 7.03 18.37 7.51
N ILE A 210 7.17 18.25 6.19
CA ILE A 210 7.02 19.33 5.22
C ILE A 210 6.00 18.88 4.19
N THR A 211 5.12 19.77 3.76
CA THR A 211 4.21 19.54 2.66
C THR A 211 4.17 20.76 1.75
N VAL A 212 3.99 20.50 0.46
CA VAL A 212 3.85 21.51 -0.59
C VAL A 212 2.55 21.21 -1.32
N PHE A 213 1.73 22.24 -1.50
CA PHE A 213 0.49 22.14 -2.27
C PHE A 213 0.23 23.46 -2.99
N SER A 214 -0.62 23.42 -4.01
CA SER A 214 -1.10 24.62 -4.67
C SER A 214 -2.49 25.02 -4.20
N ILE A 215 -2.79 26.32 -4.21
CA ILE A 215 -4.13 26.89 -4.02
C ILE A 215 -4.50 27.78 -5.20
N ASN A 216 -5.79 27.88 -5.50
CA ASN A 216 -6.27 28.77 -6.56
C ASN A 216 -6.32 30.19 -6.03
N VAL A 217 -5.55 31.09 -6.65
CA VAL A 217 -5.58 32.53 -6.36
C VAL A 217 -5.85 33.25 -7.68
N LEU A 218 -6.97 33.95 -7.76
CA LEU A 218 -7.48 34.54 -9.00
C LEU A 218 -7.72 33.50 -10.10
N ARG A 219 -6.88 33.46 -11.15
CA ARG A 219 -7.05 32.61 -12.34
C ARG A 219 -5.97 31.53 -12.48
N ASP A 220 -5.11 31.38 -11.48
CA ASP A 220 -3.94 30.50 -11.57
C ASP A 220 -3.60 29.91 -10.19
N GLU A 221 -2.85 28.83 -10.20
CA GLU A 221 -2.44 28.12 -8.98
C GLU A 221 -1.23 28.78 -8.34
N ARG A 222 -1.15 28.71 -7.01
CA ARG A 222 -0.09 29.34 -6.22
C ARG A 222 0.43 28.40 -5.15
N VAL A 223 1.75 28.31 -5.03
CA VAL A 223 2.41 27.30 -4.20
C VAL A 223 2.49 27.75 -2.75
N VAL A 224 2.12 26.86 -1.83
CA VAL A 224 2.24 27.05 -0.39
C VAL A 224 3.10 25.94 0.18
N VAL A 225 4.05 26.31 1.03
CA VAL A 225 4.91 25.39 1.78
C VAL A 225 4.47 25.43 3.24
N VAL A 226 4.22 24.27 3.83
CA VAL A 226 3.92 24.14 5.27
C VAL A 226 4.90 23.18 5.91
N ALA A 227 5.55 23.59 7.00
CA ALA A 227 6.50 22.78 7.74
C ALA A 227 6.25 22.80 9.25
N GLU A 228 6.52 21.69 9.93
CA GLU A 228 6.39 21.59 11.39
C GLU A 228 7.72 21.94 12.09
N GLN A 229 7.68 22.99 12.91
CA GLN A 229 8.86 23.42 13.68
C GLN A 229 9.00 22.63 15.00
N ARG A 230 10.24 22.50 15.45
CA ARG A 230 10.62 21.94 16.75
C ARG A 230 10.35 22.95 17.86
N PRO A 231 10.12 22.51 19.11
CA PRO A 231 9.90 23.41 20.23
C PRO A 231 11.06 24.38 20.51
N THR A 232 12.27 24.04 20.05
CA THR A 232 13.51 24.81 20.26
C THR A 232 13.74 25.90 19.21
N CYS A 233 12.87 26.01 18.20
CA CYS A 233 13.00 26.97 17.11
C CYS A 233 12.82 28.41 17.61
N THR A 234 13.76 29.31 17.29
CA THR A 234 13.58 30.75 17.51
C THR A 234 12.96 31.43 16.28
N ASP A 235 12.33 32.59 16.49
CA ASP A 235 11.74 33.37 15.38
C ASP A 235 12.81 33.87 14.39
N GLU A 236 14.03 34.13 14.86
CA GLU A 236 15.16 34.51 14.00
C GLU A 236 15.59 33.36 13.09
N GLU A 237 15.69 32.13 13.61
CA GLU A 237 15.98 30.93 12.81
C GLU A 237 14.90 30.67 11.77
N ALA A 238 13.63 30.75 12.19
CA ALA A 238 12.46 30.60 11.33
C ALA A 238 12.46 31.63 10.19
N PHE A 239 12.69 32.91 10.51
CA PHE A 239 12.72 34.00 9.54
C PHE A 239 13.89 33.89 8.57
N SER A 240 15.10 33.58 9.08
CA SER A 240 16.29 33.36 8.26
C SER A 240 16.07 32.24 7.25
N TRP A 241 15.52 31.10 7.68
CA TRP A 241 15.23 30.00 6.78
C TRP A 241 14.16 30.32 5.75
N MET A 242 13.03 30.94 6.15
CA MET A 242 11.99 31.34 5.21
C MET A 242 12.54 32.28 4.12
N ASN A 243 13.43 33.22 4.47
CA ASN A 243 14.08 34.13 3.52
C ASN A 243 15.08 33.43 2.59
N ASN A 244 15.67 32.31 3.00
CA ASN A 244 16.58 31.53 2.16
C ASN A 244 15.81 30.54 1.25
N VAL A 245 14.65 30.05 1.69
CA VAL A 245 13.81 29.13 0.91
C VAL A 245 13.20 29.81 -0.32
N VAL A 246 12.70 31.04 -0.19
CA VAL A 246 12.09 31.78 -1.31
C VAL A 246 13.02 31.87 -2.53
N PRO A 247 14.24 32.43 -2.45
CA PRO A 247 15.14 32.54 -3.60
C PRO A 247 15.67 31.17 -4.08
N ALA A 248 15.77 30.17 -3.20
CA ALA A 248 16.15 28.81 -3.60
C ALA A 248 15.08 28.17 -4.50
N VAL A 249 13.80 28.27 -4.12
CA VAL A 249 12.70 27.75 -4.95
C VAL A 249 12.56 28.56 -6.26
N GLU A 250 12.72 29.88 -6.21
CA GLU A 250 12.71 30.72 -7.40
C GLU A 250 13.83 30.36 -8.38
N SER A 251 15.07 30.23 -7.91
CA SER A 251 16.22 29.95 -8.77
C SER A 251 16.22 28.54 -9.38
N ILE A 252 15.77 27.53 -8.63
CA ILE A 252 15.83 26.12 -9.06
C ILE A 252 14.59 25.74 -9.87
N HIS A 253 13.40 26.19 -9.48
CA HIS A 253 12.14 25.80 -10.11
C HIS A 253 11.58 26.88 -11.03
N GLY A 254 12.04 28.13 -10.92
CA GLY A 254 11.40 29.27 -11.56
C GLY A 254 9.99 29.50 -11.04
N LEU A 255 9.78 29.27 -9.73
CA LEU A 255 8.49 29.38 -9.05
C LEU A 255 8.55 30.40 -7.92
N ASN A 256 7.52 31.22 -7.83
CA ASN A 256 7.31 32.11 -6.68
C ASN A 256 6.37 31.43 -5.68
N LEU A 257 6.79 31.39 -4.42
CA LEU A 257 5.97 30.88 -3.32
C LEU A 257 4.95 31.92 -2.92
N TYR A 258 3.70 31.51 -2.70
CA TYR A 258 2.65 32.39 -2.20
C TYR A 258 2.68 32.52 -0.69
N GLY A 259 3.05 31.45 0.00
CA GLY A 259 3.34 31.53 1.42
C GLY A 259 4.18 30.36 1.93
N ILE A 260 4.95 30.63 2.98
CA ILE A 260 5.65 29.64 3.80
C ILE A 260 5.06 29.70 5.20
N VAL A 261 4.67 28.54 5.71
CA VAL A 261 3.94 28.40 6.97
C VAL A 261 4.67 27.47 7.91
N LEU A 262 4.98 27.94 9.11
CA LEU A 262 5.49 27.11 10.19
C LEU A 262 4.41 26.87 11.23
N VAL A 263 4.14 25.61 11.53
CA VAL A 263 3.18 25.20 12.56
C VAL A 263 3.88 24.65 13.79
N HIS A 264 3.24 24.78 14.96
CA HIS A 264 3.75 24.21 16.20
C HIS A 264 3.93 22.69 16.08
N HIS A 265 4.84 22.16 16.90
CA HIS A 265 5.02 20.73 17.12
C HIS A 265 3.67 20.00 17.26
N ASN A 266 3.53 18.88 16.54
CA ASN A 266 2.34 18.03 16.48
C ASN A 266 1.05 18.68 15.94
N ARG A 267 1.10 19.87 15.34
CA ARG A 267 -0.09 20.54 14.78
C ARG A 267 -0.25 20.35 13.27
N LEU A 268 0.77 19.84 12.58
CA LEU A 268 0.64 19.48 11.17
C LEU A 268 -0.28 18.25 11.04
N PRO A 269 -1.39 18.33 10.29
CA PRO A 269 -2.30 17.20 10.10
C PRO A 269 -1.58 15.97 9.56
N ARG A 270 -1.90 14.80 10.13
CA ARG A 270 -1.30 13.52 9.75
C ARG A 270 -2.39 12.45 9.58
N GLY A 271 -2.16 11.55 8.64
CA GLY A 271 -3.00 10.36 8.47
C GLY A 271 -2.79 9.35 9.60
N SER A 272 -3.58 8.29 9.62
CA SER A 272 -3.48 7.17 10.58
C SER A 272 -2.12 6.45 10.56
N ASN A 273 -1.34 6.64 9.49
CA ASN A 273 0.03 6.15 9.30
C ASN A 273 1.12 7.17 9.70
N GLY A 274 0.75 8.34 10.24
CA GLY A 274 1.70 9.37 10.65
C GLY A 274 2.33 10.20 9.52
N VAL A 275 1.97 9.95 8.24
CA VAL A 275 2.38 10.76 7.09
C VAL A 275 1.58 12.07 7.06
N VAL A 276 2.21 13.16 6.61
CA VAL A 276 1.55 14.47 6.50
C VAL A 276 0.34 14.38 5.58
N HIS A 277 -0.82 14.82 6.08
CA HIS A 277 -2.06 14.80 5.35
C HIS A 277 -2.20 16.10 4.53
N VAL A 278 -1.73 16.07 3.29
CA VAL A 278 -1.67 17.25 2.39
C VAL A 278 -3.03 17.94 2.24
N GLN A 279 -4.10 17.17 1.97
CA GLN A 279 -5.43 17.75 1.71
C GLN A 279 -6.06 18.43 2.93
N GLU A 280 -6.01 17.79 4.11
CA GLU A 280 -6.43 18.39 5.38
C GLU A 280 -5.61 19.64 5.71
N THR A 281 -4.29 19.59 5.47
CA THR A 281 -3.42 20.76 5.66
C THR A 281 -3.82 21.91 4.74
N LYS A 282 -4.11 21.62 3.46
CA LYS A 282 -4.61 22.58 2.47
C LYS A 282 -5.97 23.15 2.87
N SER A 283 -6.92 22.32 3.31
CA SER A 283 -8.24 22.79 3.78
C SER A 283 -8.07 23.72 4.97
N ARG A 284 -7.33 23.31 6.01
CA ARG A 284 -7.08 24.15 7.18
C ARG A 284 -6.37 25.46 6.86
N PHE A 285 -5.47 25.45 5.88
CA PHE A 285 -4.83 26.67 5.40
C PHE A 285 -5.84 27.62 4.75
N ILE A 286 -6.69 27.12 3.85
CA ILE A 286 -7.74 27.89 3.17
C ILE A 286 -8.79 28.41 4.16
N ASP A 287 -9.18 27.58 5.14
CA ASP A 287 -10.19 27.87 6.15
C ASP A 287 -9.64 28.74 7.31
N GLY A 288 -8.34 29.02 7.33
CA GLY A 288 -7.69 29.80 8.39
C GLY A 288 -7.56 29.08 9.74
N THR A 289 -7.75 27.75 9.77
CA THR A 289 -7.73 26.91 10.99
C THR A 289 -6.40 26.18 11.20
N LEU A 290 -5.39 26.45 10.38
CA LEU A 290 -4.05 25.85 10.50
C LEU A 290 -3.26 26.40 11.71
N HIS A 291 -3.58 27.61 12.18
CA HIS A 291 -2.96 28.29 13.32
C HIS A 291 -1.42 28.29 13.27
N PRO A 292 -0.83 29.04 12.32
CA PRO A 292 0.62 29.11 12.15
C PRO A 292 1.30 29.84 13.32
N VAL A 293 2.53 29.44 13.62
CA VAL A 293 3.42 30.18 14.53
C VAL A 293 4.09 31.31 13.79
N ASN A 294 4.65 30.98 12.62
CA ASN A 294 5.30 31.91 11.74
C ASN A 294 4.71 31.77 10.33
N LEU A 295 4.44 32.90 9.68
CA LEU A 295 3.79 32.97 8.38
C LEU A 295 4.47 34.04 7.53
N LEU A 296 5.11 33.62 6.43
CA LEU A 296 5.62 34.52 5.40
C LEU A 296 4.70 34.44 4.18
N MET A 297 4.05 35.55 3.83
CA MET A 297 3.20 35.65 2.64
C MET A 297 3.88 36.49 1.57
N CYS A 298 3.95 35.98 0.33
CA CYS A 298 4.59 36.65 -0.79
C CYS A 298 3.63 36.89 -1.99
N PRO A 299 2.42 37.48 -1.77
CA PRO A 299 1.45 37.67 -2.84
C PRO A 299 1.95 38.62 -3.94
N HIS A 300 2.81 39.60 -3.58
CA HIS A 300 3.37 40.59 -4.50
C HIS A 300 4.34 39.97 -5.53
N GLN A 301 5.03 38.87 -5.17
CA GLN A 301 5.88 38.11 -6.09
C GLN A 301 5.06 37.15 -6.98
N CYS A 302 3.86 36.78 -6.51
CA CYS A 302 3.00 35.79 -7.15
C CYS A 302 1.90 36.38 -8.04
N ILE A 303 1.49 37.62 -7.80
CA ILE A 303 0.35 38.27 -8.45
C ILE A 303 0.87 39.49 -9.20
N THR A 304 1.40 39.25 -10.40
CA THR A 304 1.83 40.32 -11.30
C THR A 304 0.61 40.93 -12.00
N ASN A 305 0.08 42.01 -11.42
CA ASN A 305 -0.89 42.98 -11.97
C ASN A 305 -2.25 42.46 -12.51
N LEU A 306 -3.32 42.81 -11.79
CA LEU A 306 -4.74 42.75 -12.21
C LEU A 306 -4.99 43.56 -13.52
N PRO A 307 -6.06 43.25 -14.29
CA PRO A 307 -6.07 43.35 -15.75
C PRO A 307 -6.32 44.75 -16.34
N LEU A 308 -5.82 44.97 -17.57
CA LEU A 308 -6.46 45.83 -18.58
C LEU A 308 -6.94 44.97 -19.78
N PRO A 309 -8.05 45.33 -20.47
CA PRO A 309 -8.72 44.46 -21.43
C PRO A 309 -8.15 44.51 -22.86
N LYS A 310 -7.80 43.32 -23.42
CA LYS A 310 -7.77 42.88 -24.86
C LYS A 310 -6.84 43.66 -25.84
N PRO A 311 -6.36 43.09 -26.99
CA PRO A 311 -7.04 42.13 -27.86
C PRO A 311 -6.22 40.90 -28.31
N HIS A 312 -6.93 39.97 -28.95
CA HIS A 312 -6.40 38.76 -29.56
C HIS A 312 -5.26 39.07 -30.54
N THR A 313 -4.10 38.48 -30.31
CA THR A 313 -3.07 38.29 -31.34
C THR A 313 -2.73 36.81 -31.43
N THR A 314 -3.03 36.26 -32.59
CA THR A 314 -2.68 34.91 -33.00
C THR A 314 -1.17 34.86 -33.22
N VAL A 315 -0.42 34.26 -32.31
CA VAL A 315 1.00 33.95 -32.56
C VAL A 315 1.14 32.45 -32.77
N LYS A 316 1.36 32.10 -34.04
CA LYS A 316 1.91 30.81 -34.44
C LYS A 316 3.38 30.76 -34.05
N GLY A 317 3.79 29.65 -33.44
CA GLY A 317 5.10 29.02 -33.70
C GLY A 317 6.29 29.43 -32.84
N ALA A 318 6.64 28.57 -31.87
CA ALA A 318 8.02 28.31 -31.46
C ALA A 318 8.29 26.79 -31.39
N ALA A 319 7.67 26.03 -32.30
CA ALA A 319 7.86 24.59 -32.45
C ALA A 319 8.17 24.25 -33.91
N GLN A 320 9.20 24.89 -34.46
CA GLN A 320 9.84 24.45 -35.70
C GLN A 320 11.24 25.06 -35.78
N LEU A 321 12.19 24.28 -36.31
CA LEU A 321 13.67 24.44 -36.36
C LEU A 321 14.35 23.73 -35.17
N MET A 322 15.04 22.59 -35.28
CA MET A 322 15.49 21.79 -36.43
C MET A 322 15.27 20.30 -36.13
N GLY A 323 14.88 19.55 -37.16
CA GLY A 323 15.12 18.11 -37.22
C GLY A 323 16.35 17.87 -38.09
N ASP A 324 17.18 16.90 -37.71
CA ASP A 324 17.49 15.82 -38.64
C ASP A 324 18.00 14.54 -37.95
N MET A 325 17.45 13.43 -38.47
CA MET A 325 17.90 12.04 -38.44
C MET A 325 18.08 11.30 -37.10
N VAL A 326 16.98 10.73 -36.59
CA VAL A 326 16.96 9.30 -36.23
C VAL A 326 15.65 8.69 -36.72
N THR A 327 15.76 7.79 -37.69
CA THR A 327 14.65 7.01 -38.24
C THR A 327 14.07 6.06 -37.18
N GLY A 328 12.83 6.33 -36.79
CA GLY A 328 11.79 5.36 -36.41
C GLY A 328 12.14 4.32 -35.34
N ARG A 329 11.85 4.63 -34.06
CA ARG A 329 11.42 3.62 -33.07
C ARG A 329 10.35 4.21 -32.14
N VAL A 330 9.21 3.52 -32.09
CA VAL A 330 8.09 3.77 -31.18
C VAL A 330 8.51 3.30 -29.77
N ALA A 331 8.12 4.02 -28.71
CA ALA A 331 8.38 3.64 -27.32
C ALA A 331 7.48 2.45 -26.89
N GLU A 332 7.81 1.24 -27.34
CA GLU A 332 7.21 -0.03 -26.91
C GLU A 332 8.34 -0.98 -26.47
N THR A 333 8.16 -1.66 -25.33
CA THR A 333 9.05 -2.76 -24.88
C THR A 333 8.23 -3.88 -24.23
N LYS A 334 8.74 -5.11 -24.27
CA LYS A 334 8.05 -6.33 -23.80
C LYS A 334 9.03 -7.21 -23.03
N GLY A 335 8.65 -7.67 -21.83
CA GLY A 335 9.44 -8.63 -21.05
C GLY A 335 9.33 -10.08 -21.56
N GLN A 336 10.25 -10.96 -21.14
CA GLN A 336 10.28 -12.39 -21.50
C GLN A 336 9.00 -13.13 -21.11
N SER A 337 8.68 -14.22 -21.82
CA SER A 337 7.53 -15.10 -21.53
C SER A 337 7.86 -16.05 -20.39
N LEU A 338 6.98 -16.15 -19.40
CA LEU A 338 7.01 -17.22 -18.41
C LEU A 338 6.50 -18.52 -19.05
N SER A 339 7.40 -19.35 -19.56
CA SER A 339 7.13 -20.78 -19.71
C SER A 339 7.05 -21.38 -18.31
N ILE A 340 5.89 -21.91 -17.95
CA ILE A 340 5.62 -22.60 -16.69
C ILE A 340 6.07 -24.07 -16.84
N PRO A 341 7.10 -24.57 -16.14
CA PRO A 341 7.16 -25.98 -15.82
C PRO A 341 6.43 -26.15 -14.49
N PHE A 342 5.27 -26.79 -14.55
CA PHE A 342 4.53 -27.27 -13.40
C PHE A 342 5.36 -28.31 -12.65
N ASP A 343 5.42 -28.22 -11.32
CA ASP A 343 5.61 -29.40 -10.49
C ASP A 343 4.22 -29.92 -10.10
N GLU A 344 3.85 -31.09 -10.63
CA GLU A 344 2.52 -31.71 -10.48
C GLU A 344 2.19 -32.16 -9.03
N GLN A 345 3.08 -31.90 -8.06
CA GLN A 345 2.97 -32.41 -6.69
C GLN A 345 2.08 -31.58 -5.76
N ASP A 346 1.86 -30.29 -6.02
CA ASP A 346 1.08 -29.43 -5.11
C ASP A 346 -0.39 -29.33 -5.54
N GLY A 347 -1.26 -30.16 -4.96
CA GLY A 347 -2.66 -30.34 -5.36
C GLY A 347 -3.52 -29.07 -5.37
N ALA A 348 -3.15 -28.04 -4.59
CA ALA A 348 -3.86 -26.76 -4.50
C ALA A 348 -3.79 -25.93 -5.80
N GLY A 349 -2.74 -26.10 -6.62
CA GLY A 349 -2.55 -25.38 -7.89
C GLY A 349 -3.58 -25.73 -8.97
N LYS A 350 -4.32 -26.84 -8.79
CA LYS A 350 -5.34 -27.36 -9.73
C LYS A 350 -6.72 -26.72 -9.56
N PHE A 351 -6.93 -25.98 -8.47
CA PHE A 351 -8.22 -25.35 -8.17
C PHE A 351 -8.26 -23.89 -8.61
N ASN A 352 -9.43 -23.44 -9.07
CA ASN A 352 -9.67 -22.04 -9.46
C ASN A 352 -10.32 -21.22 -8.34
N TYR A 353 -10.79 -21.87 -7.27
CA TYR A 353 -11.54 -21.22 -6.20
C TYR A 353 -11.06 -21.70 -4.83
N ILE A 354 -10.86 -20.77 -3.89
CA ILE A 354 -10.37 -21.09 -2.54
C ILE A 354 -11.35 -21.97 -1.75
N ILE A 355 -12.65 -21.89 -2.06
CA ILE A 355 -13.69 -22.75 -1.48
C ILE A 355 -13.48 -24.22 -1.84
N ASP A 356 -13.02 -24.49 -3.07
CA ASP A 356 -12.73 -25.85 -3.52
C ASP A 356 -11.47 -26.37 -2.86
N VAL A 357 -10.48 -25.51 -2.58
CA VAL A 357 -9.29 -25.89 -1.82
C VAL A 357 -9.67 -26.33 -0.40
N LEU A 358 -10.54 -25.59 0.30
CA LEU A 358 -11.01 -25.99 1.63
C LEU A 358 -11.79 -27.31 1.58
N ALA A 359 -12.70 -27.47 0.61
CA ALA A 359 -13.47 -28.70 0.44
C ALA A 359 -12.58 -29.90 0.11
N TRP A 360 -11.59 -29.73 -0.77
CA TRP A 360 -10.60 -30.76 -1.11
C TRP A 360 -9.72 -31.14 0.08
N ARG A 361 -9.25 -30.16 0.87
CA ARG A 361 -8.46 -30.43 2.10
C ARG A 361 -9.28 -31.17 3.15
N ALA A 362 -10.56 -30.82 3.30
CA ALA A 362 -11.46 -31.54 4.21
C ALA A 362 -11.63 -33.01 3.84
N GLN A 363 -11.43 -33.39 2.57
CA GLN A 363 -11.49 -34.78 2.11
C GLN A 363 -10.11 -35.45 2.13
N SER A 364 -9.07 -34.75 1.70
CA SER A 364 -7.73 -35.32 1.49
C SER A 364 -6.86 -35.32 2.74
N CYS A 365 -7.02 -34.30 3.60
CA CYS A 365 -6.26 -34.12 4.83
C CYS A 365 -7.20 -33.64 5.97
N PRO A 366 -8.24 -34.41 6.33
CA PRO A 366 -9.31 -33.97 7.23
C PRO A 366 -8.81 -33.49 8.59
N GLU A 367 -7.85 -34.22 9.16
CA GLU A 367 -7.31 -33.98 10.51
C GLU A 367 -6.21 -32.93 10.58
N ASN A 368 -5.74 -32.42 9.43
CA ASN A 368 -4.69 -31.39 9.42
C ASN A 368 -5.19 -30.10 10.10
N VAL A 369 -4.46 -29.63 11.10
CA VAL A 369 -4.80 -28.41 11.85
C VAL A 369 -4.38 -27.19 11.05
N LEU A 370 -5.32 -26.27 10.82
CA LEU A 370 -5.05 -25.04 10.06
C LEU A 370 -4.87 -23.83 10.96
N PHE A 371 -5.59 -23.77 12.08
CA PHE A 371 -5.56 -22.61 12.97
C PHE A 371 -5.62 -23.00 14.44
N SER A 372 -4.86 -22.28 15.26
CA SER A 372 -4.93 -22.32 16.73
C SER A 372 -5.00 -20.91 17.29
N MET A 373 -5.95 -20.64 18.18
CA MET A 373 -6.03 -19.38 18.91
C MET A 373 -5.25 -19.47 20.21
N VAL A 374 -4.55 -18.39 20.53
CA VAL A 374 -3.77 -18.27 21.76
C VAL A 374 -4.35 -17.16 22.63
N ASP A 375 -4.47 -17.40 23.94
CA ASP A 375 -4.89 -16.39 24.91
C ASP A 375 -3.74 -15.49 25.39
N SER A 376 -4.05 -14.47 26.19
CA SER A 376 -3.05 -13.57 26.81
C SER A 376 -2.04 -14.26 27.74
N LYS A 377 -2.27 -15.53 28.12
CA LYS A 377 -1.35 -16.34 28.93
C LYS A 377 -0.44 -17.23 28.08
N GLY A 378 -0.61 -17.26 26.76
CA GLY A 378 0.16 -18.09 25.85
C GLY A 378 -0.37 -19.51 25.69
N HIS A 379 -1.57 -19.83 26.20
CA HIS A 379 -2.17 -21.15 26.03
C HIS A 379 -3.00 -21.23 24.76
N THR A 380 -2.91 -22.37 24.06
CA THR A 380 -3.80 -22.66 22.94
C THR A 380 -5.21 -22.94 23.47
N THR A 381 -6.14 -22.01 23.22
CA THR A 381 -7.53 -22.12 23.71
C THR A 381 -8.41 -22.93 22.79
N ARG A 382 -8.19 -22.83 21.48
CA ARG A 382 -8.99 -23.52 20.46
C ARG A 382 -8.18 -23.79 19.21
N SER A 383 -8.28 -25.00 18.69
CA SER A 383 -7.72 -25.38 17.38
C SER A 383 -8.82 -25.85 16.44
N ILE A 384 -8.62 -25.71 15.14
CA ILE A 384 -9.55 -26.23 14.13
C ILE A 384 -8.79 -26.91 12.99
N ASN A 385 -9.27 -28.07 12.59
CA ASN A 385 -8.74 -28.84 11.46
C ASN A 385 -9.58 -28.63 10.19
N CYS A 386 -9.10 -29.12 9.05
CA CYS A 386 -9.76 -28.95 7.75
C CYS A 386 -11.23 -29.37 7.76
N ILE A 387 -11.55 -30.56 8.28
CA ILE A 387 -12.92 -31.10 8.25
C ILE A 387 -13.86 -30.34 9.19
N THR A 388 -13.40 -29.95 10.37
CA THR A 388 -14.22 -29.20 11.32
C THR A 388 -14.45 -27.76 10.87
N LEU A 389 -13.46 -27.11 10.23
CA LEU A 389 -13.62 -25.80 9.62
C LEU A 389 -14.63 -25.84 8.45
N HIS A 390 -14.49 -26.82 7.56
CA HIS A 390 -15.42 -27.01 6.45
C HIS A 390 -16.87 -27.20 6.94
N LYS A 391 -17.10 -28.09 7.90
CA LYS A 391 -18.44 -28.33 8.49
C LYS A 391 -18.99 -27.12 9.25
N ARG A 392 -18.12 -26.26 9.81
CA ARG A 392 -18.55 -25.02 10.48
C ARG A 392 -18.97 -23.99 9.43
N ALA A 393 -18.20 -23.80 8.36
CA ALA A 393 -18.55 -22.93 7.25
C ALA A 393 -19.85 -23.36 6.55
N GLU A 394 -20.07 -24.66 6.33
CA GLU A 394 -21.34 -25.18 5.76
C GLU A 394 -22.56 -24.83 6.64
N ARG A 395 -22.45 -24.97 7.96
CA ARG A 395 -23.54 -24.63 8.89
C ARG A 395 -23.84 -23.14 8.90
N ILE A 396 -22.79 -22.31 8.93
CA ILE A 396 -22.92 -20.86 8.84
C ILE A 396 -23.59 -20.47 7.52
N ALA A 397 -23.17 -21.05 6.39
CA ALA A 397 -23.76 -20.82 5.09
C ALA A 397 -25.27 -21.15 5.08
N ALA A 398 -25.66 -22.33 5.60
CA ALA A 398 -27.07 -22.73 5.69
C ALA A 398 -27.90 -21.75 6.52
N PHE A 399 -27.34 -21.27 7.64
CA PHE A 399 -28.01 -20.32 8.53
C PHE A 399 -28.16 -18.92 7.92
N ILE A 400 -27.12 -18.40 7.26
CA ILE A 400 -27.18 -17.07 6.61
C ILE A 400 -28.17 -17.10 5.45
N VAL A 401 -28.16 -18.16 4.63
CA VAL A 401 -29.17 -18.33 3.57
C VAL A 401 -30.56 -18.32 4.18
N GLU A 402 -30.83 -19.05 5.26
CA GLU A 402 -32.16 -19.05 5.89
C GLU A 402 -32.58 -17.65 6.39
N LYS A 403 -31.66 -16.87 6.96
CA LYS A 403 -31.96 -15.54 7.51
C LYS A 403 -32.07 -14.43 6.45
N LEU A 404 -31.30 -14.50 5.36
CA LEU A 404 -31.21 -13.45 4.35
C LEU A 404 -31.98 -13.75 3.04
N ASN A 405 -32.45 -14.98 2.82
CA ASN A 405 -33.16 -15.37 1.59
C ASN A 405 -34.60 -14.83 1.52
N ARG A 406 -34.75 -13.56 1.12
CA ARG A 406 -36.05 -12.93 0.79
C ARG A 406 -36.47 -13.19 -0.67
N GLY A 407 -36.45 -14.45 -1.09
CA GLY A 407 -36.80 -14.90 -2.44
C GLY A 407 -35.58 -15.37 -3.23
N LYS A 408 -35.61 -16.64 -3.66
CA LYS A 408 -34.49 -17.45 -4.19
C LYS A 408 -33.64 -16.84 -5.33
N ALA A 409 -34.05 -15.73 -5.93
CA ALA A 409 -33.39 -15.10 -7.07
C ALA A 409 -32.35 -14.01 -6.70
N LYS A 410 -32.32 -13.52 -5.45
CA LYS A 410 -31.61 -12.28 -5.08
C LYS A 410 -30.30 -12.45 -4.31
N ILE A 411 -29.73 -13.64 -4.18
CA ILE A 411 -28.58 -13.90 -3.26
C ILE A 411 -27.21 -13.75 -3.93
N ARG A 412 -27.13 -13.97 -5.25
CA ARG A 412 -25.83 -14.14 -5.93
C ARG A 412 -25.06 -12.83 -6.00
N GLY A 413 -23.87 -12.81 -5.38
CA GLY A 413 -22.96 -11.67 -5.44
C GLY A 413 -23.38 -10.51 -4.54
N GLU A 414 -24.38 -10.68 -3.69
CA GLU A 414 -24.78 -9.68 -2.69
C GLU A 414 -23.77 -9.62 -1.54
N HIS A 415 -23.68 -8.46 -0.91
CA HIS A 415 -22.65 -8.23 0.10
C HIS A 415 -23.18 -8.46 1.51
N VAL A 416 -22.33 -8.99 2.36
CA VAL A 416 -22.64 -9.21 3.77
C VAL A 416 -21.45 -8.73 4.60
N ALA A 417 -21.71 -7.84 5.56
CA ALA A 417 -20.67 -7.37 6.46
C ALA A 417 -20.35 -8.44 7.51
N VAL A 418 -19.08 -8.62 7.83
CA VAL A 418 -18.59 -9.52 8.87
C VAL A 418 -17.89 -8.68 9.93
N ILE A 419 -18.55 -8.50 11.08
CA ILE A 419 -18.06 -7.70 12.21
C ILE A 419 -17.93 -8.61 13.43
N MET A 420 -16.76 -9.18 13.63
CA MET A 420 -16.51 -10.12 14.73
C MET A 420 -15.06 -10.08 15.19
N PRO A 421 -14.73 -10.59 16.39
CA PRO A 421 -13.36 -10.59 16.88
C PRO A 421 -12.44 -11.43 16.00
N CYS A 422 -11.14 -11.12 16.05
CA CYS A 422 -10.10 -11.93 15.43
C CYS A 422 -10.17 -13.36 15.96
N GLY A 423 -10.18 -14.35 15.06
CA GLY A 423 -10.16 -15.75 15.46
C GLY A 423 -10.75 -16.70 14.43
N ILE A 424 -10.89 -17.97 14.83
CA ILE A 424 -11.39 -19.04 13.96
C ILE A 424 -12.82 -18.78 13.48
N ASP A 425 -13.64 -18.09 14.28
CA ASP A 425 -15.02 -17.76 13.90
C ASP A 425 -15.10 -16.75 12.77
N LEU A 426 -14.15 -15.81 12.69
CA LEU A 426 -13.99 -14.93 11.55
C LEU A 426 -13.71 -15.71 10.26
N VAL A 427 -12.77 -16.65 10.32
CA VAL A 427 -12.42 -17.51 9.17
C VAL A 427 -13.61 -18.37 8.73
N ALA A 428 -14.26 -19.05 9.68
CA ALA A 428 -15.42 -19.89 9.38
C ALA A 428 -16.59 -19.10 8.80
N THR A 429 -16.80 -17.87 9.28
CA THR A 429 -17.86 -16.98 8.79
C THR A 429 -17.56 -16.47 7.39
N PHE A 430 -16.32 -16.07 7.12
CA PHE A 430 -15.88 -15.66 5.79
C PHE A 430 -16.13 -16.76 4.75
N PHE A 431 -15.73 -18.00 5.03
CA PHE A 431 -15.99 -19.13 4.14
C PHE A 431 -17.47 -19.52 4.08
N GLY A 432 -18.22 -19.33 5.17
CA GLY A 432 -19.68 -19.49 5.19
C GLY A 432 -20.38 -18.54 4.23
N CYS A 433 -19.92 -17.28 4.11
CA CYS A 433 -20.40 -16.33 3.11
C CYS A 433 -20.15 -16.84 1.69
N LEU A 434 -18.92 -17.29 1.40
CA LEU A 434 -18.56 -17.79 0.07
C LEU A 434 -19.36 -19.05 -0.31
N TYR A 435 -19.54 -19.99 0.63
CA TYR A 435 -20.34 -21.20 0.43
C TYR A 435 -21.82 -20.89 0.15
N ALA A 436 -22.33 -19.79 0.69
CA ALA A 436 -23.68 -19.29 0.44
C ALA A 436 -23.80 -18.40 -0.81
N GLY A 437 -22.69 -18.01 -1.43
CA GLY A 437 -22.65 -17.13 -2.61
C GLY A 437 -22.74 -15.63 -2.31
N PHE A 438 -22.51 -15.25 -1.05
CA PHE A 438 -22.37 -13.85 -0.63
C PHE A 438 -20.91 -13.40 -0.73
N VAL A 439 -20.72 -12.10 -0.95
CA VAL A 439 -19.42 -11.43 -0.94
C VAL A 439 -19.18 -10.86 0.46
N PRO A 440 -18.29 -11.45 1.29
CA PRO A 440 -17.98 -10.91 2.60
C PRO A 440 -17.28 -9.54 2.52
N VAL A 441 -17.65 -8.67 3.45
CA VAL A 441 -17.02 -7.38 3.73
C VAL A 441 -16.57 -7.37 5.18
N THR A 442 -15.30 -7.64 5.44
CA THR A 442 -14.75 -7.71 6.80
C THR A 442 -14.53 -6.31 7.37
N ILE A 443 -15.00 -6.07 8.58
CA ILE A 443 -14.88 -4.77 9.25
C ILE A 443 -14.38 -5.00 10.67
N ARG A 444 -13.41 -4.18 11.10
CA ARG A 444 -12.89 -4.23 12.47
C ARG A 444 -14.03 -3.98 13.46
N PRO A 445 -14.19 -4.81 14.51
CA PRO A 445 -15.24 -4.63 15.50
C PRO A 445 -15.02 -3.34 16.32
N PRO A 446 -16.10 -2.68 16.77
CA PRO A 446 -16.00 -1.46 17.57
C PRO A 446 -15.40 -1.76 18.95
N GLN A 447 -14.50 -0.90 19.40
CA GLN A 447 -13.97 -0.94 20.76
C GLN A 447 -14.90 -0.19 21.71
N SER A 448 -15.30 -0.82 22.81
CA SER A 448 -16.24 -0.24 23.78
C SER A 448 -15.75 1.06 24.42
N ASN A 449 -14.43 1.23 24.57
CA ASN A 449 -13.80 2.42 25.12
C ASN A 449 -13.60 3.57 24.09
N ASN A 450 -13.86 3.33 22.80
CA ASN A 450 -13.59 4.31 21.74
C ASN A 450 -14.64 4.29 20.62
N LEU A 451 -15.92 4.16 20.99
CA LEU A 451 -17.04 4.13 20.05
C LEU A 451 -17.10 5.36 19.11
N PRO A 452 -16.88 6.61 19.58
CA PRO A 452 -16.95 7.79 18.70
C PRO A 452 -15.96 7.76 17.54
N ALA A 453 -14.79 7.13 17.72
CA ALA A 453 -13.80 7.01 16.65
C ALA A 453 -14.09 5.82 15.71
N CYS A 454 -14.61 4.70 16.22
CA CYS A 454 -14.84 3.49 15.42
C CYS A 454 -16.13 3.52 14.58
N LEU A 455 -17.23 4.01 15.17
CA LEU A 455 -18.56 3.87 14.59
C LEU A 455 -18.77 4.64 13.27
N PRO A 456 -18.21 5.85 13.05
CA PRO A 456 -18.34 6.54 11.77
C PRO A 456 -17.79 5.73 10.59
N THR A 457 -16.62 5.10 10.76
CA THR A 457 -16.02 4.25 9.71
C THR A 457 -16.84 3.00 9.47
N ILE A 458 -17.38 2.37 10.52
CA ILE A 458 -18.27 1.21 10.39
C ILE A 458 -19.53 1.60 9.61
N LYS A 459 -20.21 2.69 10.01
CA LYS A 459 -21.40 3.20 9.33
C LYS A 459 -21.15 3.44 7.85
N LEU A 460 -20.11 4.21 7.54
CA LEU A 460 -19.77 4.56 6.17
C LEU A 460 -19.42 3.32 5.35
N THR A 461 -18.75 2.33 5.94
CA THR A 461 -18.46 1.05 5.27
C THR A 461 -19.75 0.30 4.95
N LEU A 462 -20.69 0.19 5.90
CA LEU A 462 -21.99 -0.47 5.68
C LEU A 462 -22.80 0.22 4.57
N GLU A 463 -22.82 1.55 4.56
CA GLU A 463 -23.52 2.35 3.55
C GLU A 463 -22.89 2.20 2.15
N ILE A 464 -21.57 2.37 2.03
CA ILE A 464 -20.87 2.28 0.72
C ILE A 464 -20.86 0.85 0.17
N SER A 465 -20.80 -0.16 1.05
CA SER A 465 -20.83 -1.56 0.63
C SER A 465 -22.23 -2.06 0.30
N ASN A 466 -23.30 -1.34 0.67
CA ASN A 466 -24.69 -1.74 0.43
C ASN A 466 -24.97 -3.19 0.87
N VAL A 467 -24.54 -3.54 2.09
CA VAL A 467 -24.66 -4.92 2.59
C VAL A 467 -26.10 -5.26 2.97
N LEU A 468 -26.51 -6.51 2.70
CA LEU A 468 -27.84 -7.01 3.03
C LEU A 468 -28.04 -7.32 4.53
N GLY A 469 -26.95 -7.52 5.25
CA GLY A 469 -26.96 -7.88 6.66
C GLY A 469 -25.56 -7.82 7.26
N VAL A 470 -25.51 -7.85 8.59
CA VAL A 470 -24.27 -7.82 9.38
C VAL A 470 -24.17 -9.10 10.20
N LEU A 471 -23.16 -9.92 9.91
CA LEU A 471 -22.83 -11.11 10.68
C LEU A 471 -21.94 -10.73 11.84
N THR A 472 -22.34 -11.11 13.06
CA THR A 472 -21.64 -10.68 14.27
C THR A 472 -21.84 -11.64 15.43
N THR A 473 -21.26 -11.33 16.58
CA THR A 473 -21.47 -12.05 17.85
C THR A 473 -22.46 -11.28 18.71
N HIS A 474 -23.09 -11.96 19.67
CA HIS A 474 -24.03 -11.38 20.62
C HIS A 474 -23.44 -10.17 21.35
N ASN A 475 -22.17 -10.27 21.77
CA ASN A 475 -21.47 -9.19 22.47
C ASN A 475 -21.31 -7.94 21.61
N ILE A 476 -20.91 -8.08 20.35
CA ILE A 476 -20.76 -6.94 19.44
C ILE A 476 -22.13 -6.41 19.01
N ALA A 477 -23.12 -7.28 18.77
CA ALA A 477 -24.48 -6.86 18.49
C ALA A 477 -25.04 -5.96 19.60
N ARG A 478 -24.76 -6.29 20.87
CA ARG A 478 -25.12 -5.48 22.03
C ARG A 478 -24.43 -4.10 22.02
N ILE A 479 -23.16 -4.03 21.64
CA ILE A 479 -22.41 -2.76 21.50
C ILE A 479 -23.03 -1.89 20.39
N LEU A 480 -23.29 -2.48 19.21
CA LEU A 480 -23.88 -1.78 18.07
C LEU A 480 -25.32 -1.29 18.35
N LYS A 481 -26.05 -2.00 19.22
CA LYS A 481 -27.41 -1.61 19.68
C LYS A 481 -27.41 -0.72 20.93
N SER A 482 -26.24 -0.31 21.44
CA SER A 482 -26.15 0.47 22.68
C SER A 482 -26.67 1.90 22.51
N LYS A 483 -27.08 2.54 23.62
CA LYS A 483 -27.55 3.93 23.63
C LYS A 483 -26.47 4.92 23.15
N GLU A 484 -25.20 4.61 23.43
CA GLU A 484 -24.04 5.42 22.99
C GLU A 484 -23.79 5.28 21.49
N ALA A 485 -24.08 4.11 20.91
CA ALA A 485 -23.94 3.86 19.48
C ALA A 485 -25.10 4.44 18.65
N ALA A 486 -26.32 4.48 19.21
CA ALA A 486 -27.53 4.93 18.52
C ALA A 486 -27.47 6.32 17.82
N PRO A 487 -26.82 7.37 18.37
CA PRO A 487 -26.69 8.65 17.65
C PRO A 487 -25.69 8.58 16.49
N LEU A 488 -24.75 7.64 16.52
CA LEU A 488 -23.68 7.49 15.53
C LEU A 488 -24.06 6.50 14.42
N LEU A 489 -24.81 5.45 14.77
CA LEU A 489 -25.40 4.45 13.89
C LEU A 489 -26.91 4.70 13.83
N ASP A 490 -27.40 5.37 12.79
CA ASP A 490 -28.85 5.58 12.63
C ASP A 490 -29.54 4.20 12.55
N SER A 491 -30.33 3.85 13.57
CA SER A 491 -30.97 2.53 13.74
C SER A 491 -31.81 2.11 12.54
N LYS A 492 -32.32 3.05 11.74
CA LYS A 492 -33.07 2.75 10.49
C LYS A 492 -32.17 2.41 9.30
N SER A 493 -30.91 2.83 9.33
CA SER A 493 -29.91 2.63 8.28
C SER A 493 -29.09 1.35 8.45
N VAL A 494 -29.01 0.80 9.67
CA VAL A 494 -28.19 -0.39 9.96
C VAL A 494 -28.88 -1.65 9.42
N PRO A 495 -28.22 -2.44 8.56
CA PRO A 495 -28.75 -3.70 8.06
C PRO A 495 -29.01 -4.71 9.19
N PRO A 496 -29.86 -5.73 8.98
CA PRO A 496 -30.18 -6.73 9.99
C PRO A 496 -28.93 -7.38 10.60
N LEU A 497 -28.82 -7.34 11.94
CA LEU A 497 -27.76 -8.04 12.66
C LEU A 497 -28.12 -9.53 12.79
N ILE A 498 -27.19 -10.39 12.41
CA ILE A 498 -27.30 -11.85 12.50
C ILE A 498 -26.22 -12.33 13.46
N GLU A 499 -26.67 -12.81 14.62
CA GLU A 499 -25.81 -13.32 15.68
C GLU A 499 -25.43 -14.79 15.37
N LEU A 500 -24.13 -15.09 15.39
CA LEU A 500 -23.56 -16.39 14.97
C LEU A 500 -23.06 -17.27 16.14
N ASP A 501 -23.39 -16.92 17.38
CA ASP A 501 -22.99 -17.70 18.55
C ASP A 501 -23.70 -19.08 18.58
N ASP A 502 -24.98 -19.12 18.19
CA ASP A 502 -25.84 -20.31 18.25
C ASP A 502 -26.31 -20.79 16.85
N VAL A 503 -25.37 -21.12 15.97
CA VAL A 503 -25.70 -21.60 14.61
C VAL A 503 -26.30 -23.02 14.66
N PRO A 504 -27.52 -23.24 14.11
CA PRO A 504 -28.16 -24.56 14.08
C PRO A 504 -27.33 -25.62 13.35
N LYS A 505 -27.49 -26.89 13.73
CA LYS A 505 -26.80 -28.04 13.10
C LYS A 505 -27.40 -28.44 11.73
N LYS A 506 -28.00 -27.50 11.00
CA LYS A 506 -28.58 -27.74 9.68
C LYS A 506 -27.46 -27.78 8.63
N LYS A 507 -27.49 -28.77 7.74
CA LYS A 507 -26.54 -28.88 6.63
C LYS A 507 -27.00 -28.04 5.45
N LEU A 508 -26.07 -27.43 4.74
CA LEU A 508 -26.32 -26.78 3.46
C LEU A 508 -26.69 -27.83 2.40
N GLU A 509 -27.72 -27.58 1.59
CA GLU A 509 -28.17 -28.51 0.54
C GLU A 509 -27.11 -28.71 -0.55
N SER A 510 -26.49 -27.61 -0.99
CA SER A 510 -25.38 -27.63 -1.95
C SER A 510 -24.53 -26.37 -1.81
N LEU A 511 -23.22 -26.51 -2.02
CA LEU A 511 -22.29 -25.37 -2.05
C LEU A 511 -22.61 -24.49 -3.26
N TYR A 512 -22.54 -23.17 -3.08
CA TYR A 512 -22.63 -22.24 -4.18
C TYR A 512 -21.50 -22.47 -5.17
N ARG A 513 -21.86 -22.66 -6.44
CA ARG A 513 -20.91 -22.73 -7.55
C ARG A 513 -20.73 -21.34 -8.15
N VAL A 514 -19.54 -20.80 -7.98
CA VAL A 514 -19.16 -19.52 -8.57
C VAL A 514 -19.18 -19.65 -10.10
N PRO A 515 -19.98 -18.84 -10.83
CA PRO A 515 -20.10 -19.02 -12.27
C PRO A 515 -18.86 -18.63 -13.08
N SER A 516 -18.02 -17.71 -12.57
CA SER A 516 -16.73 -17.40 -13.18
C SER A 516 -15.73 -16.88 -12.14
N PRO A 517 -14.42 -17.16 -12.31
CA PRO A 517 -13.39 -16.78 -11.34
C PRO A 517 -13.10 -15.27 -11.32
N GLU A 518 -13.57 -14.51 -12.30
CA GLU A 518 -13.52 -13.05 -12.33
C GLU A 518 -14.53 -12.39 -11.37
N MET A 519 -15.51 -13.15 -10.86
CA MET A 519 -16.45 -12.64 -9.86
C MET A 519 -15.75 -12.26 -8.56
N ILE A 520 -16.36 -11.32 -7.84
CA ILE A 520 -15.87 -10.80 -6.57
C ILE A 520 -15.92 -11.92 -5.53
N ALA A 521 -14.79 -12.21 -4.92
CA ALA A 521 -14.67 -13.09 -3.77
C ALA A 521 -14.92 -12.31 -2.47
N TYR A 522 -14.33 -11.12 -2.30
CA TYR A 522 -14.58 -10.26 -1.14
C TYR A 522 -14.33 -8.78 -1.48
N ILE A 523 -14.79 -7.88 -0.61
CA ILE A 523 -14.46 -6.44 -0.70
C ILE A 523 -13.61 -6.05 0.49
N ASP A 524 -12.46 -5.47 0.20
CA ASP A 524 -11.51 -4.98 1.20
C ASP A 524 -11.70 -3.48 1.39
N PHE A 525 -12.23 -3.07 2.54
CA PHE A 525 -12.37 -1.66 2.88
C PHE A 525 -11.20 -1.16 3.71
N ASN A 526 -10.67 0.00 3.32
CA ASN A 526 -9.73 0.73 4.15
C ASN A 526 -9.87 2.25 3.99
N VAL A 527 -9.43 2.99 5.01
CA VAL A 527 -9.26 4.44 4.98
C VAL A 527 -7.87 4.75 4.44
N SER A 528 -7.81 5.46 3.31
CA SER A 528 -6.56 5.91 2.70
C SER A 528 -5.82 6.93 3.58
N THR A 529 -4.55 7.18 3.26
CA THR A 529 -3.70 8.17 3.94
C THR A 529 -4.23 9.61 3.81
N THR A 530 -5.11 9.84 2.83
CA THR A 530 -5.85 11.09 2.59
C THR A 530 -7.23 11.11 3.24
N GLY A 531 -7.53 10.15 4.13
CA GLY A 531 -8.77 10.09 4.91
C GLY A 531 -9.98 9.55 4.15
N VAL A 532 -9.83 9.20 2.87
CA VAL A 532 -10.90 8.68 2.03
C VAL A 532 -11.10 7.19 2.29
N LEU A 533 -12.29 6.78 2.72
CA LEU A 533 -12.68 5.36 2.79
C LEU A 533 -12.93 4.83 1.37
N SER A 534 -12.30 3.72 1.02
CA SER A 534 -12.48 3.07 -0.30
C SER A 534 -12.54 1.55 -0.16
N GLY A 535 -13.41 0.93 -0.95
CA GLY A 535 -13.54 -0.52 -1.05
C GLY A 535 -12.87 -1.05 -2.31
N VAL A 536 -11.97 -2.01 -2.17
CA VAL A 536 -11.32 -2.72 -3.28
C VAL A 536 -12.05 -4.04 -3.51
N LYS A 537 -12.46 -4.30 -4.75
CA LYS A 537 -12.98 -5.62 -5.14
C LYS A 537 -11.85 -6.58 -5.38
N VAL A 538 -11.89 -7.73 -4.73
CA VAL A 538 -10.95 -8.81 -4.97
C VAL A 538 -11.70 -9.98 -5.61
N SER A 539 -11.28 -10.40 -6.79
CA SER A 539 -11.90 -11.54 -7.50
C SER A 539 -11.40 -12.88 -6.98
N HIS A 540 -12.07 -13.99 -7.32
CA HIS A 540 -11.56 -15.32 -7.01
C HIS A 540 -10.20 -15.60 -7.66
N THR A 541 -9.99 -15.17 -8.92
CA THR A 541 -8.66 -15.22 -9.56
C THR A 541 -7.62 -14.43 -8.77
N GLY A 542 -7.98 -13.24 -8.27
CA GLY A 542 -7.10 -12.42 -7.43
C GLY A 542 -6.72 -13.14 -6.12
N VAL A 543 -7.71 -13.72 -5.43
CA VAL A 543 -7.47 -14.54 -4.22
C VAL A 543 -6.47 -15.66 -4.49
N MET A 544 -6.69 -16.44 -5.55
CA MET A 544 -5.82 -17.57 -5.88
C MET A 544 -4.42 -17.11 -6.27
N GLY A 545 -4.30 -16.02 -7.02
CA GLY A 545 -3.02 -15.42 -7.40
C GLY A 545 -2.23 -14.95 -6.19
N MET A 546 -2.87 -14.24 -5.25
CA MET A 546 -2.23 -13.75 -4.01
C MET A 546 -1.77 -14.90 -3.12
N CYS A 547 -2.62 -15.90 -2.90
CA CYS A 547 -2.25 -17.05 -2.07
C CYS A 547 -1.11 -17.86 -2.69
N ARG A 548 -1.11 -18.02 -4.03
CA ARG A 548 -0.02 -18.68 -4.76
C ARG A 548 1.29 -17.90 -4.65
N ALA A 549 1.25 -16.59 -4.83
CA ALA A 549 2.42 -15.74 -4.67
C ALA A 549 2.96 -15.82 -3.23
N HIS A 550 2.08 -15.75 -2.23
CA HIS A 550 2.47 -15.85 -0.82
C HIS A 550 3.11 -17.21 -0.49
N GLN A 551 2.46 -18.30 -0.92
CA GLN A 551 2.94 -19.66 -0.72
C GLN A 551 4.35 -19.83 -1.29
N HIS A 552 4.56 -19.36 -2.52
CA HIS A 552 5.85 -19.48 -3.20
C HIS A 552 6.93 -18.64 -2.52
N VAL A 553 6.65 -17.36 -2.24
CA VAL A 553 7.64 -16.43 -1.67
C VAL A 553 8.02 -16.80 -0.24
N SER A 554 7.07 -17.34 0.53
CA SER A 554 7.28 -17.69 1.94
C SER A 554 7.53 -19.18 2.16
N GLU A 555 7.69 -19.96 1.08
CA GLU A 555 7.93 -21.41 1.09
C GLU A 555 6.94 -22.17 2.01
N LEU A 556 5.65 -21.92 1.82
CA LEU A 556 4.60 -22.47 2.69
C LEU A 556 4.13 -23.84 2.20
N TYR A 557 4.02 -24.79 3.12
CA TYR A 557 3.56 -26.15 2.91
C TYR A 557 2.91 -26.69 4.19
N PRO A 558 2.17 -27.81 4.14
CA PRO A 558 1.32 -28.24 5.27
C PRO A 558 2.01 -28.41 6.62
N SER A 559 3.29 -28.76 6.65
CA SER A 559 4.05 -28.90 7.90
C SER A 559 4.75 -27.61 8.36
N ARG A 560 4.47 -26.45 7.72
CA ARG A 560 4.92 -25.14 8.22
C ARG A 560 3.97 -24.66 9.31
N GLU A 561 4.54 -23.92 10.25
CA GLU A 561 3.82 -23.26 11.34
C GLU A 561 4.12 -21.77 11.29
N LEU A 562 3.08 -20.94 11.39
CA LEU A 562 3.18 -19.48 11.40
C LEU A 562 2.65 -18.89 12.70
N ALA A 563 3.26 -17.81 13.18
CA ALA A 563 2.67 -16.94 14.20
C ALA A 563 2.18 -15.65 13.54
N LEU A 564 0.90 -15.32 13.71
CA LEU A 564 0.29 -14.12 13.14
C LEU A 564 -0.13 -13.16 14.26
N CYS A 565 0.55 -12.02 14.37
CA CYS A 565 0.28 -10.96 15.34
C CYS A 565 -0.02 -9.63 14.61
N LEU A 566 -1.13 -9.61 13.88
CA LEU A 566 -1.61 -8.44 13.14
C LEU A 566 -3.14 -8.47 12.99
N ASP A 567 -3.74 -7.40 12.45
CA ASP A 567 -5.18 -7.31 12.26
C ASP A 567 -5.68 -8.12 11.05
N PRO A 568 -6.74 -8.94 11.19
CA PRO A 568 -7.25 -9.81 10.12
C PRO A 568 -8.30 -9.16 9.21
N TYR A 569 -8.58 -7.86 9.36
CA TYR A 569 -9.80 -7.26 8.79
C TYR A 569 -9.63 -6.67 7.39
N SER A 570 -8.40 -6.37 6.98
CA SER A 570 -8.11 -5.75 5.68
C SER A 570 -6.68 -6.03 5.22
N GLY A 571 -6.42 -5.82 3.92
CA GLY A 571 -5.12 -5.97 3.28
C GLY A 571 -4.46 -7.32 3.53
N PHE A 572 -3.15 -7.30 3.74
CA PHE A 572 -2.38 -8.55 3.85
C PHE A 572 -2.68 -9.33 5.12
N GLY A 573 -3.06 -8.66 6.21
CA GLY A 573 -3.49 -9.33 7.43
C GLY A 573 -4.70 -10.22 7.22
N LEU A 574 -5.68 -9.76 6.44
CA LEU A 574 -6.81 -10.60 6.04
C LEU A 574 -6.37 -11.82 5.24
N VAL A 575 -5.49 -11.63 4.24
CA VAL A 575 -4.99 -12.72 3.41
C VAL A 575 -4.25 -13.76 4.24
N LEU A 576 -3.40 -13.33 5.18
CA LEU A 576 -2.66 -14.21 6.08
C LEU A 576 -3.58 -14.99 7.02
N PHE A 577 -4.50 -14.29 7.70
CA PHE A 577 -5.37 -14.90 8.71
C PHE A 577 -6.48 -15.78 8.12
N ILE A 578 -6.99 -15.44 6.93
CA ILE A 578 -8.20 -16.09 6.40
C ILE A 578 -7.86 -17.03 5.25
N LEU A 579 -6.96 -16.66 4.34
CA LEU A 579 -6.83 -17.33 3.04
C LEU A 579 -5.59 -18.24 2.96
N SER A 580 -4.46 -17.76 3.49
CA SER A 580 -3.13 -18.35 3.23
C SER A 580 -2.96 -19.76 3.83
N SER A 581 -3.40 -19.96 5.08
CA SER A 581 -3.37 -21.27 5.74
C SER A 581 -4.22 -22.30 4.99
N ILE A 582 -5.38 -21.89 4.47
CA ILE A 582 -6.26 -22.78 3.73
C ILE A 582 -5.67 -23.12 2.37
N TYR A 583 -5.07 -22.14 1.69
CA TYR A 583 -4.44 -22.39 0.39
C TYR A 583 -3.25 -23.33 0.51
N SER A 584 -2.31 -23.03 1.40
CA SER A 584 -1.03 -23.76 1.51
C SER A 584 -1.11 -24.97 2.46
N GLY A 585 -2.12 -25.01 3.33
CA GLY A 585 -2.33 -26.08 4.31
C GLY A 585 -1.50 -25.96 5.58
N HIS A 586 -0.70 -24.90 5.73
CA HIS A 586 0.13 -24.68 6.91
C HIS A 586 -0.72 -24.34 8.13
N HIS A 587 -0.15 -24.53 9.32
CA HIS A 587 -0.81 -24.23 10.59
C HIS A 587 -0.48 -22.80 11.03
N SER A 588 -1.49 -21.98 11.30
CA SER A 588 -1.32 -20.60 11.80
C SER A 588 -1.80 -20.44 13.24
N TYR A 589 -0.91 -19.99 14.11
CA TYR A 589 -1.21 -19.48 15.45
C TYR A 589 -1.72 -18.04 15.33
N LEU A 590 -2.95 -17.82 15.79
CA LEU A 590 -3.64 -16.54 15.71
C LEU A 590 -3.49 -15.80 17.04
N LEU A 591 -2.71 -14.71 17.04
CA LEU A 591 -2.51 -13.85 18.20
C LEU A 591 -3.29 -12.55 18.03
N ASN A 592 -4.09 -12.21 19.02
CA ASN A 592 -4.85 -10.97 19.02
C ASN A 592 -3.96 -9.81 19.52
N ILE A 593 -4.02 -8.67 18.83
CA ILE A 593 -3.27 -7.47 19.25
C ILE A 593 -3.71 -7.02 20.65
N TYR A 594 -5.00 -7.18 21.01
CA TYR A 594 -5.48 -6.85 22.35
C TYR A 594 -4.86 -7.74 23.44
N ASP A 595 -4.60 -9.02 23.15
CA ASP A 595 -3.94 -9.90 24.11
C ASP A 595 -2.45 -9.53 24.26
N LEU A 596 -1.84 -8.98 23.21
CA LEU A 596 -0.50 -8.41 23.26
C LEU A 596 -0.45 -7.11 24.10
N GLU A 597 -1.46 -6.25 24.03
CA GLU A 597 -1.56 -5.05 24.89
C GLU A 597 -1.68 -5.41 26.38
N LEU A 598 -2.25 -6.57 26.70
CA LEU A 598 -2.30 -7.08 28.08
C LEU A 598 -1.00 -7.75 28.52
N ASN A 599 -0.25 -8.31 27.57
CA ASN A 599 1.00 -9.02 27.81
C ASN A 599 1.93 -8.90 26.59
N ALA A 600 2.79 -7.88 26.56
CA ALA A 600 3.70 -7.66 25.42
C ALA A 600 4.67 -8.83 25.16
N SER A 601 4.94 -9.68 26.15
CA SER A 601 5.81 -10.85 25.98
C SER A 601 5.12 -12.03 25.27
N LEU A 602 3.80 -11.98 25.11
CA LEU A 602 2.97 -13.07 24.58
C LEU A 602 3.49 -13.58 23.23
N TRP A 603 3.64 -12.67 22.26
CA TRP A 603 4.03 -13.05 20.91
C TRP A 603 5.39 -13.74 20.84
N LEU A 604 6.39 -13.18 21.53
CA LEU A 604 7.74 -13.77 21.59
C LEU A 604 7.75 -15.11 22.34
N SER A 605 6.93 -15.24 23.40
CA SER A 605 6.81 -16.47 24.18
C SER A 605 6.16 -17.60 23.38
N VAL A 606 5.13 -17.29 22.58
CA VAL A 606 4.47 -18.25 21.69
C VAL A 606 5.43 -18.74 20.60
N ILE A 607 6.17 -17.82 19.97
CA ILE A 607 7.22 -18.19 19.00
C ILE A 607 8.22 -19.15 19.62
N SER A 608 8.75 -18.82 20.80
CA SER A 608 9.75 -19.65 21.49
C SER A 608 9.20 -21.01 21.90
N THR A 609 8.00 -21.05 22.46
CA THR A 609 7.38 -22.28 23.01
C THR A 609 7.06 -23.27 21.90
N HIS A 610 6.51 -22.78 20.79
CA HIS A 610 6.15 -23.62 19.64
C HIS A 610 7.27 -23.75 18.61
N LYS A 611 8.44 -23.11 18.84
CA LYS A 611 9.59 -23.10 17.91
C LYS A 611 9.22 -22.67 16.49
N ILE A 612 8.33 -21.68 16.40
CA ILE A 612 7.80 -21.13 15.15
C ILE A 612 8.92 -20.40 14.41
N ARG A 613 9.15 -20.81 13.16
CA ARG A 613 10.26 -20.27 12.35
C ARG A 613 9.87 -19.04 11.55
N ASP A 614 8.59 -18.91 11.21
CA ASP A 614 8.09 -17.87 10.31
C ASP A 614 6.94 -17.12 11.01
N THR A 615 7.07 -15.80 11.17
CA THR A 615 6.10 -14.96 11.88
C THR A 615 5.79 -13.69 11.11
N TYR A 616 4.55 -13.22 11.21
CA TYR A 616 4.08 -11.97 10.64
C TYR A 616 3.50 -11.09 11.74
N CYS A 617 3.88 -9.81 11.77
CA CYS A 617 3.43 -8.87 12.80
C CYS A 617 3.20 -7.47 12.24
N SER A 618 2.49 -6.61 12.98
CA SER A 618 2.32 -5.20 12.62
C SER A 618 3.40 -4.30 13.26
N TYR A 619 3.56 -3.07 12.75
CA TYR A 619 4.39 -2.07 13.43
C TYR A 619 3.93 -1.81 14.88
N THR A 620 2.63 -1.79 15.11
CA THR A 620 2.05 -1.64 16.46
C THR A 620 2.50 -2.75 17.40
N ALA A 621 2.55 -4.00 16.93
CA ALA A 621 3.01 -5.12 17.74
C ALA A 621 4.48 -4.99 18.14
N ILE A 622 5.35 -4.58 17.20
CA ILE A 622 6.77 -4.34 17.48
C ILE A 622 6.96 -3.15 18.42
N GLU A 623 6.23 -2.05 18.22
CA GLU A 623 6.28 -0.88 19.11
C GLU A 623 5.89 -1.24 20.54
N ALA A 624 4.82 -2.03 20.72
CA ALA A 624 4.41 -2.52 22.04
C ALA A 624 5.53 -3.35 22.70
N CYS A 625 6.11 -4.30 21.96
CA CYS A 625 7.22 -5.12 22.47
C CYS A 625 8.43 -4.27 22.86
N CYS A 626 8.86 -3.34 22.00
CA CYS A 626 10.00 -2.46 22.28
C CYS A 626 9.75 -1.58 23.51
N LYS A 627 8.54 -1.02 23.63
CA LYS A 627 8.16 -0.10 24.70
C LYS A 627 8.06 -0.80 26.05
N GLU A 628 7.41 -1.95 26.09
CA GLU A 628 7.09 -2.63 27.35
C GLU A 628 8.17 -3.60 27.81
N LEU A 629 8.93 -4.18 26.89
CA LEU A 629 9.96 -5.19 27.20
C LEU A 629 11.38 -4.64 27.18
N GLY A 630 11.56 -3.32 27.00
CA GLY A 630 12.86 -2.67 26.88
C GLY A 630 13.87 -3.00 27.99
N SER A 631 13.41 -3.21 29.22
CA SER A 631 14.22 -3.61 30.38
C SER A 631 14.00 -5.07 30.81
N ALA A 632 13.11 -5.80 30.14
CA ALA A 632 12.65 -7.13 30.55
C ALA A 632 13.39 -8.27 29.84
N THR A 633 14.30 -8.00 28.91
CA THR A 633 14.98 -9.03 28.09
C THR A 633 15.69 -10.09 28.94
N ASP A 634 16.38 -9.72 30.01
CA ASP A 634 17.05 -10.69 30.89
C ASP A 634 16.06 -11.58 31.66
N MET A 635 14.90 -11.02 32.03
CA MET A 635 13.81 -11.78 32.66
C MET A 635 13.14 -12.73 31.67
N LEU A 636 12.99 -12.34 30.39
CA LEU A 636 12.51 -13.25 29.34
C LEU A 636 13.49 -14.40 29.11
N LYS A 637 14.80 -14.10 29.12
CA LYS A 637 15.85 -15.10 28.99
C LYS A 637 15.84 -16.09 30.15
N SER A 638 15.67 -15.62 31.38
CA SER A 638 15.59 -16.50 32.56
C SER A 638 14.31 -17.34 32.59
N ARG A 639 13.23 -16.87 31.96
CA ARG A 639 12.01 -17.66 31.69
C ARG A 639 12.14 -18.64 30.53
N GLY A 640 13.30 -18.70 29.87
CA GLY A 640 13.58 -19.64 28.78
C GLY A 640 13.06 -19.21 27.41
N VAL A 641 12.76 -17.93 27.20
CA VAL A 641 12.41 -17.41 25.88
C VAL A 641 13.63 -17.41 24.96
N ASP A 642 13.53 -18.11 23.84
CA ASP A 642 14.59 -18.30 22.84
C ASP A 642 14.02 -18.13 21.42
N LEU A 643 14.52 -17.11 20.73
CA LEU A 643 14.11 -16.68 19.39
C LEU A 643 15.09 -17.14 18.30
N SER A 644 16.09 -17.97 18.61
CA SER A 644 17.04 -18.51 17.63
C SER A 644 16.36 -19.38 16.55
N CYS A 645 15.16 -19.88 16.82
CA CYS A 645 14.35 -20.64 15.86
C CYS A 645 13.79 -19.78 14.72
N VAL A 646 13.68 -18.46 14.91
CA VAL A 646 13.07 -17.53 13.94
C VAL A 646 13.95 -17.43 12.70
N ARG A 647 13.41 -17.88 11.57
CA ARG A 647 13.98 -17.72 10.23
C ARG A 647 13.51 -16.41 9.59
N SER A 648 12.23 -16.10 9.72
CA SER A 648 11.59 -14.96 9.05
C SER A 648 10.62 -14.27 9.99
N CYS A 649 10.86 -12.99 10.28
CA CYS A 649 9.99 -12.11 11.04
C CYS A 649 9.58 -10.95 10.14
N VAL A 650 8.43 -11.09 9.49
CA VAL A 650 7.94 -10.14 8.50
C VAL A 650 7.02 -9.11 9.17
N VAL A 651 7.45 -7.85 9.15
CA VAL A 651 6.66 -6.72 9.63
C VAL A 651 5.79 -6.21 8.49
N VAL A 652 4.49 -6.40 8.65
CA VAL A 652 3.47 -6.03 7.67
C VAL A 652 3.08 -4.57 7.87
N GLY A 653 3.35 -3.74 6.85
CA GLY A 653 2.99 -2.34 6.84
C GLY A 653 2.55 -1.86 5.46
N GLU A 654 1.76 -0.80 5.47
CA GLU A 654 1.28 -0.07 4.27
C GLU A 654 1.91 1.30 4.13
N GLU A 655 2.98 1.49 4.89
CA GLU A 655 3.74 2.71 5.03
C GLU A 655 5.22 2.40 4.81
N ARG A 656 6.02 3.45 4.65
CA ARG A 656 7.47 3.31 4.50
C ARG A 656 8.04 2.50 5.67
N PRO A 657 8.97 1.56 5.42
CA PRO A 657 9.66 0.84 6.47
C PRO A 657 10.22 1.72 7.60
N ARG A 658 9.81 1.45 8.86
CA ARG A 658 10.31 2.17 10.04
C ARG A 658 11.65 1.60 10.50
N LEU A 659 12.72 1.81 9.71
CA LEU A 659 14.03 1.17 9.93
C LEU A 659 14.63 1.39 11.33
N SER A 660 14.42 2.55 11.94
CA SER A 660 14.88 2.83 13.31
C SER A 660 14.21 1.91 14.32
N LEU A 661 12.89 1.73 14.22
CA LEU A 661 12.12 0.84 15.07
C LEU A 661 12.55 -0.62 14.90
N LEU A 662 12.75 -1.07 13.65
CA LEU A 662 13.22 -2.43 13.35
C LEU A 662 14.62 -2.69 13.92
N SER A 663 15.51 -1.71 13.81
CA SER A 663 16.87 -1.79 14.36
C SER A 663 16.85 -1.85 15.88
N SER A 664 16.01 -1.02 16.53
CA SER A 664 15.81 -1.06 17.98
C SER A 664 15.24 -2.40 18.44
N PHE A 665 14.24 -2.93 17.73
CA PHE A 665 13.66 -4.24 18.02
C PHE A 665 14.71 -5.35 17.90
N SER A 666 15.46 -5.36 16.81
CA SER A 666 16.55 -6.33 16.60
C SER A 666 17.60 -6.27 17.70
N ALA A 667 18.07 -5.08 18.07
CA ALA A 667 19.07 -4.91 19.09
C ALA A 667 18.56 -5.35 20.47
N LEU A 668 17.32 -4.99 20.80
CA LEU A 668 16.70 -5.29 22.09
C LEU A 668 16.55 -6.80 22.32
N PHE A 669 16.18 -7.56 21.29
CA PHE A 669 15.92 -9.00 21.40
C PHE A 669 17.05 -9.90 20.87
N SER A 670 18.16 -9.32 20.40
CA SER A 670 19.37 -10.07 20.04
C SER A 670 19.88 -10.98 21.17
N PRO A 671 19.86 -10.59 22.47
CA PRO A 671 20.26 -11.48 23.57
C PRO A 671 19.41 -12.74 23.75
N LEU A 672 18.19 -12.76 23.18
CA LEU A 672 17.28 -13.91 23.13
C LEU A 672 17.48 -14.76 21.88
N GLY A 673 18.45 -14.44 21.01
CA GLY A 673 18.76 -15.20 19.80
C GLY A 673 18.08 -14.68 18.53
N LEU A 674 17.37 -13.54 18.57
CA LEU A 674 16.77 -12.95 17.37
C LEU A 674 17.85 -12.34 16.46
N GLY A 675 18.05 -12.94 15.29
CA GLY A 675 19.00 -12.43 14.30
C GLY A 675 18.49 -11.19 13.57
N SER A 676 19.32 -10.17 13.38
CA SER A 676 18.95 -8.97 12.61
C SER A 676 18.55 -9.26 11.15
N HIS A 677 19.11 -10.31 10.56
CA HIS A 677 18.83 -10.77 9.20
C HIS A 677 17.50 -11.53 9.06
N THR A 678 16.85 -11.90 10.17
CA THR A 678 15.57 -12.61 10.16
C THR A 678 14.42 -11.63 10.09
N ILE A 679 14.64 -10.38 10.50
CA ILE A 679 13.63 -9.32 10.48
C ILE A 679 13.59 -8.69 9.11
N SER A 680 12.38 -8.58 8.57
CA SER A 680 12.14 -7.97 7.29
C SER A 680 10.81 -7.24 7.26
N THR A 681 10.57 -6.48 6.21
CA THR A 681 9.29 -5.82 6.01
C THR A 681 8.60 -6.41 4.80
N SER A 682 7.30 -6.63 4.91
CA SER A 682 6.46 -6.71 3.71
C SER A 682 5.88 -5.35 3.44
N PHE A 683 5.98 -4.92 2.19
CA PHE A 683 5.22 -3.78 1.70
C PHE A 683 4.06 -4.31 0.87
N GLY A 684 2.87 -3.84 1.17
CA GLY A 684 1.65 -4.09 0.44
C GLY A 684 0.81 -2.82 0.44
N CYS A 685 0.04 -2.59 -0.62
CA CYS A 685 -1.01 -1.58 -0.61
C CYS A 685 -2.35 -2.29 -0.57
N ARG A 686 -3.42 -1.65 -0.14
CA ARG A 686 -4.72 -2.32 0.03
C ARG A 686 -5.34 -2.87 -1.26
N VAL A 687 -4.80 -2.49 -2.43
CA VAL A 687 -5.20 -3.03 -3.75
C VAL A 687 -4.29 -4.21 -4.19
N ASN A 688 -3.15 -4.36 -3.53
CA ASN A 688 -2.20 -5.46 -3.68
C ASN A 688 -1.54 -5.78 -2.32
N PRO A 689 -2.11 -6.69 -1.54
CA PRO A 689 -1.62 -6.99 -0.20
C PRO A 689 -0.19 -7.55 -0.18
N ILE A 690 0.38 -7.92 -1.34
CA ILE A 690 1.75 -8.44 -1.43
C ILE A 690 2.46 -7.74 -2.61
N ILE A 691 3.04 -6.56 -2.37
CA ILE A 691 3.90 -5.87 -3.35
C ILE A 691 5.33 -6.40 -3.26
N CYS A 692 5.83 -6.60 -2.05
CA CYS A 692 7.16 -7.14 -1.78
C CYS A 692 7.19 -7.85 -0.43
N LEU A 693 7.84 -9.01 -0.38
CA LEU A 693 8.15 -9.76 0.83
C LEU A 693 9.67 -9.99 0.83
N GLN A 694 10.39 -9.33 1.74
CA GLN A 694 11.82 -9.58 1.90
C GLN A 694 12.00 -10.82 2.79
N VAL A 695 11.83 -12.02 2.26
CA VAL A 695 12.16 -13.24 3.03
C VAL A 695 13.69 -13.40 3.02
N SER A 696 14.29 -13.71 4.18
CA SER A 696 15.74 -13.81 4.32
C SER A 696 16.33 -14.81 3.30
N PRO A 697 17.30 -14.41 2.45
CA PRO A 697 17.89 -15.32 1.47
C PRO A 697 18.78 -16.35 2.17
N LEU A 698 18.58 -17.65 1.88
CA LEU A 698 19.51 -18.70 2.30
C LEU A 698 20.85 -18.54 1.56
N HIS A 699 21.94 -18.46 2.34
CA HIS A 699 23.24 -18.96 1.90
C HIS A 699 23.15 -20.49 1.79
N TYR A 700 23.02 -21.03 0.57
CA TYR A 700 23.35 -22.43 0.32
C TYR A 700 24.87 -22.52 0.10
N SER A 701 25.61 -22.84 1.15
CA SER A 701 26.86 -23.58 0.99
C SER A 701 26.45 -25.03 0.76
N VAL A 702 26.33 -25.43 -0.51
CA VAL A 702 26.36 -26.86 -0.86
C VAL A 702 27.81 -27.31 -0.64
N VAL A 703 28.05 -27.95 0.50
CA VAL A 703 29.30 -28.69 0.76
C VAL A 703 29.03 -30.13 0.32
N PHE A 704 29.79 -30.60 -0.67
CA PHE A 704 30.17 -32.01 -0.75
C PHE A 704 31.33 -32.24 0.23
#